data_AF-A0A4V1XZS5-F1
#
_entry.id   AF-A0A4V1XZS5-F1
#
_cell.length_a   1.000
_cell.length_b   1.000
_cell.length_c   1.000
_cell.angle_alpha   90.00
_cell.angle_beta   90.00
_cell.angle_gamma   90.00
#
_symmetry.space_group_name_H-M   'P 1'
#
loop_
_entity.id
_entity.type
_entity.pdbx_description
1 polymer ?
#
loop_
_entity_poly.entity_id
_entity_poly.type
_entity_poly.pdbx_seq_one_letter_code
_entity_poly.pdbx_strand_id
1 'polypeptide(L)'
;MPMPRLSTSARHPSTGPLPGRHRSGLGPTPHRSRRGPGALDAVPGTRGRRSVMTQVHVAGAALAGAALVLTACAGTSPPVAVPRAGTDSAQALPDPGYRVRPPHPSVPDGTVTLAFAGDVHFEAHLAGLLGRPRHALGPVERTLAAADLAMVNLESAITTRGTPEAKELEVPDQRYHFRTSPAALDVLDAAGVDVATMANNHGADFGPVGLRDSLAAIRRGPVPVVGIGRDRRAAFTPYLTSVRGTSVAFLAGDGSMREGSSDVWEAGPRNPGIAAAHADRPRALVTAVRAASRRADVVVVYLHWGEELVGCPTHQQRATAQALAEAGADVVLGSHAHVQLGAGWLGGTYVDYGLGNFVWYHDHQPRSGVLRVRVRDGRVVGDDWAPAVIGTDGLPAPLHGSARARAVADWRRLRSCTGLAAGPPRHEHPQHGSTVHARPPYVASVRPIGPALRHRMRFSHHAGCPVPLSDLRHLRMRYVGFDGRAHLGEMVVHAVHAAPVTRVFGRLYDAGFPIRRMRLVDAYRGDDDRSMAADNTSAYNCRRVAGTDTWSEHAYGAAVDVNPVENPWLHGTVDPPAGRRHAGLDRSGSGPLPAGTIGARGVVVRAFAGIGWGWGGAWSTSQDYQHFSAPRR
;
A
#
# COMPACT_ATOMS: atom_id res chain seq x y z
N MET A 1 33.82 -62.88 22.02
CA MET A 1 35.07 -62.13 21.81
C MET A 1 34.72 -60.67 21.47
N PRO A 2 35.21 -59.68 22.23
CA PRO A 2 35.03 -58.26 21.90
C PRO A 2 36.34 -57.45 21.81
N MET A 3 36.29 -56.28 21.16
CA MET A 3 37.26 -55.16 21.28
C MET A 3 38.67 -55.44 20.65
N PRO A 4 39.53 -54.41 20.39
CA PRO A 4 39.59 -53.10 21.03
C PRO A 4 39.60 -51.84 20.14
N ARG A 5 39.53 -50.70 20.84
CA ARG A 5 39.71 -49.32 20.38
C ARG A 5 41.20 -48.98 20.27
N LEU A 6 41.52 -47.85 19.64
CA LEU A 6 42.68 -47.03 20.04
C LEU A 6 42.27 -45.57 20.25
N SER A 7 43.08 -44.86 21.05
CA SER A 7 42.83 -43.52 21.57
C SER A 7 44.16 -42.89 21.97
N THR A 8 44.38 -41.62 21.64
CA THR A 8 45.50 -40.83 22.16
C THR A 8 45.02 -39.41 22.51
N SER A 9 45.41 -38.95 23.71
CA SER A 9 45.15 -37.59 24.19
C SER A 9 46.19 -37.21 25.25
N ALA A 10 47.04 -36.24 24.93
CA ALA A 10 47.91 -35.49 25.84
C ALA A 10 48.64 -34.37 25.07
N ARG A 11 49.06 -33.24 25.66
CA ARG A 11 48.69 -32.53 26.91
C ARG A 11 49.21 -31.08 26.76
N HIS A 12 48.62 -30.11 27.45
CA HIS A 12 49.26 -28.80 27.68
C HIS A 12 50.47 -28.95 28.63
N PRO A 13 51.43 -28.00 28.59
CA PRO A 13 51.43 -26.97 29.63
C PRO A 13 51.56 -25.53 29.08
N SER A 14 51.48 -24.56 30.00
CA SER A 14 51.52 -23.11 29.74
C SER A 14 52.34 -22.40 30.82
N THR A 15 53.13 -21.38 30.45
CA THR A 15 53.57 -20.28 31.34
C THR A 15 54.08 -19.08 30.52
N GLY A 16 53.94 -17.86 31.06
CA GLY A 16 54.53 -16.61 30.51
C GLY A 16 55.84 -16.23 31.23
N PRO A 17 56.20 -14.92 31.39
CA PRO A 17 55.40 -13.70 31.16
C PRO A 17 56.14 -12.50 30.47
N LEU A 18 55.47 -11.35 30.44
CA LEU A 18 55.92 -9.96 30.13
C LEU A 18 57.02 -9.46 31.12
N PRO A 19 57.88 -8.44 30.82
CA PRO A 19 57.53 -7.05 30.44
C PRO A 19 58.47 -6.43 29.33
N GLY A 20 58.48 -5.13 28.98
CA GLY A 20 57.89 -3.92 29.59
C GLY A 20 57.93 -2.66 28.69
N ARG A 21 57.74 -1.47 29.28
CA ARG A 21 57.57 -0.16 28.57
C ARG A 21 58.85 0.68 28.57
N HIS A 22 58.98 1.60 27.60
CA HIS A 22 59.61 2.92 27.81
C HIS A 22 58.81 4.05 27.13
N ARG A 23 59.16 5.31 27.42
CA ARG A 23 58.34 6.53 27.17
C ARG A 23 59.25 7.70 26.71
N SER A 24 58.63 8.84 26.31
CA SER A 24 59.24 10.12 25.84
C SER A 24 60.10 10.05 24.56
N GLY A 25 60.12 11.03 23.65
CA GLY A 25 59.28 12.24 23.47
C GLY A 25 60.01 13.57 23.74
N LEU A 26 60.02 14.49 22.76
CA LEU A 26 60.33 15.94 22.86
C LEU A 26 60.15 16.63 21.47
N GLY A 27 59.87 17.95 21.47
CA GLY A 27 60.12 18.87 20.33
C GLY A 27 61.37 19.75 20.63
N PRO A 28 61.72 20.79 19.84
CA PRO A 28 60.81 21.68 19.08
C PRO A 28 61.33 22.13 17.67
N THR A 29 60.70 23.17 17.11
CA THR A 29 61.10 24.00 15.94
C THR A 29 62.13 25.09 16.35
N PRO A 30 62.58 26.08 15.51
CA PRO A 30 62.31 26.38 14.08
C PRO A 30 63.57 26.78 13.23
N HIS A 31 63.38 27.29 12.00
CA HIS A 31 64.21 28.39 11.45
C HIS A 31 63.47 29.20 10.35
N ARG A 32 63.84 30.49 10.14
CA ARG A 32 63.05 31.46 9.33
C ARG A 32 63.83 32.71 8.83
N SER A 33 63.89 32.97 7.53
CA SER A 33 64.31 34.25 6.89
C SER A 33 63.77 34.31 5.44
N ARG A 34 63.02 35.35 4.98
CA ARG A 34 63.42 36.72 4.53
C ARG A 34 64.29 36.72 3.26
N ARG A 35 64.11 37.58 2.23
CA ARG A 35 63.14 38.66 1.88
C ARG A 35 63.28 38.99 0.36
N GLY A 36 62.35 39.74 -0.26
CA GLY A 36 62.48 40.26 -1.64
C GLY A 36 63.42 41.48 -1.77
N PRO A 37 63.85 41.86 -3.01
CA PRO A 37 63.10 42.75 -3.94
C PRO A 37 63.11 42.23 -5.41
N GLY A 38 62.70 42.94 -6.49
CA GLY A 38 61.91 44.18 -6.63
C GLY A 38 62.41 45.17 -7.72
N ALA A 39 61.87 45.10 -8.96
CA ALA A 39 62.06 46.03 -10.12
C ALA A 39 63.49 46.07 -10.74
N LEU A 40 63.81 46.50 -11.97
CA LEU A 40 63.21 47.18 -13.16
C LEU A 40 63.88 46.59 -14.44
N ASP A 41 63.49 46.75 -15.74
CA ASP A 41 62.25 47.07 -16.51
C ASP A 41 62.52 46.69 -18.01
N ALA A 42 62.00 47.41 -19.03
CA ALA A 42 62.21 47.30 -20.51
C ALA A 42 61.62 46.06 -21.24
N VAL A 43 60.56 46.06 -22.08
CA VAL A 43 59.85 47.06 -22.97
C VAL A 43 60.58 47.31 -24.30
N PRO A 44 59.93 47.37 -25.50
CA PRO A 44 58.48 47.42 -25.86
C PRO A 44 57.97 46.24 -26.76
N GLY A 45 56.67 46.12 -27.12
CA GLY A 45 55.47 46.82 -26.62
C GLY A 45 54.21 46.77 -27.53
N THR A 46 53.02 46.93 -26.91
CA THR A 46 51.71 47.45 -27.47
C THR A 46 50.95 46.66 -28.57
N ARG A 47 49.60 46.56 -28.66
CA ARG A 47 48.35 46.92 -27.89
C ARG A 47 47.16 46.13 -28.55
N GLY A 48 45.98 45.84 -27.99
CA GLY A 48 45.48 45.84 -26.59
C GLY A 48 44.00 46.29 -26.41
N ARG A 49 43.10 45.42 -25.84
CA ARG A 49 41.68 45.65 -25.39
C ARG A 49 40.56 45.58 -26.48
N ARG A 50 39.25 45.34 -26.21
CA ARG A 50 38.42 44.97 -25.00
C ARG A 50 37.08 44.28 -25.39
N SER A 51 36.30 43.84 -24.39
CA SER A 51 35.00 43.11 -24.49
C SER A 51 33.78 43.91 -24.98
N VAL A 52 32.72 43.21 -25.44
CA VAL A 52 31.35 43.73 -25.63
C VAL A 52 30.29 42.68 -25.21
N MET A 53 29.19 43.13 -24.60
CA MET A 53 27.89 42.42 -24.46
C MET A 53 26.84 43.20 -25.26
N THR A 54 25.86 42.52 -25.87
CA THR A 54 24.67 43.20 -26.42
C THR A 54 23.42 42.31 -26.38
N GLN A 55 22.29 42.90 -25.95
CA GLN A 55 20.92 42.38 -26.15
C GLN A 55 20.28 43.10 -27.35
N VAL A 56 19.23 42.53 -27.95
CA VAL A 56 18.36 43.25 -28.91
C VAL A 56 16.88 42.96 -28.59
N HIS A 57 16.01 43.94 -28.82
CA HIS A 57 14.60 43.99 -28.40
C HIS A 57 13.60 43.72 -29.56
N VAL A 58 12.30 43.93 -29.28
CA VAL A 58 11.12 43.50 -30.04
C VAL A 58 10.40 44.68 -30.74
N ALA A 59 9.55 44.36 -31.71
CA ALA A 59 8.57 45.22 -32.43
C ALA A 59 9.11 46.10 -33.58
N GLY A 60 8.32 46.43 -34.63
CA GLY A 60 6.97 45.97 -35.00
C GLY A 60 6.27 46.93 -36.01
N ALA A 61 5.31 46.45 -36.82
CA ALA A 61 4.44 47.24 -37.73
C ALA A 61 3.24 46.42 -38.26
N ALA A 62 2.23 47.04 -38.91
CA ALA A 62 0.98 46.35 -39.31
C ALA A 62 0.18 46.98 -40.48
N LEU A 63 -0.76 46.18 -41.04
CA LEU A 63 -2.02 46.52 -41.75
C LEU A 63 -2.06 46.88 -43.26
N ALA A 64 -3.27 46.66 -43.83
CA ALA A 64 -3.80 46.83 -45.21
C ALA A 64 -3.41 45.74 -46.27
N GLY A 65 -4.29 45.33 -47.21
CA GLY A 65 -5.76 45.52 -47.32
C GLY A 65 -6.36 45.25 -48.72
N ALA A 66 -7.46 44.48 -48.81
CA ALA A 66 -8.35 44.27 -50.00
C ALA A 66 -7.74 43.61 -51.28
N ALA A 67 -8.48 43.19 -52.33
CA ALA A 67 -9.74 42.41 -52.42
C ALA A 67 -9.99 41.90 -53.88
N LEU A 68 -10.68 40.75 -54.03
CA LEU A 68 -11.42 40.21 -55.22
C LEU A 68 -10.86 40.29 -56.67
N VAL A 69 -10.86 39.16 -57.41
CA VAL A 69 -11.80 38.84 -58.54
C VAL A 69 -11.43 37.51 -59.26
N LEU A 70 -12.48 36.80 -59.66
CA LEU A 70 -12.61 35.55 -60.44
C LEU A 70 -11.65 35.28 -61.62
N THR A 71 -11.39 33.98 -61.86
CA THR A 71 -11.80 33.29 -63.11
C THR A 71 -11.83 31.76 -62.89
N ALA A 72 -12.49 31.00 -63.77
CA ALA A 72 -12.82 29.58 -63.53
C ALA A 72 -12.62 28.69 -64.77
N CYS A 73 -12.44 27.38 -64.52
CA CYS A 73 -12.71 26.30 -65.47
C CYS A 73 -13.19 25.06 -64.68
N ALA A 74 -14.00 24.20 -65.30
CA ALA A 74 -14.78 23.17 -64.61
C ALA A 74 -14.30 21.74 -64.90
N GLY A 75 -14.59 20.82 -63.96
CA GLY A 75 -14.38 19.38 -64.10
C GLY A 75 -15.28 18.61 -63.13
N THR A 76 -16.25 17.87 -63.66
CA THR A 76 -17.36 17.29 -62.89
C THR A 76 -17.02 15.99 -62.15
N SER A 77 -17.54 15.84 -60.93
CA SER A 77 -17.88 14.56 -60.31
C SER A 77 -19.03 14.77 -59.30
N PRO A 78 -19.91 13.78 -59.08
CA PRO A 78 -21.16 13.97 -58.33
C PRO A 78 -20.95 14.03 -56.81
N PRO A 79 -21.83 14.73 -56.06
CA PRO A 79 -21.75 14.78 -54.61
C PRO A 79 -22.18 13.44 -53.99
N VAL A 80 -21.23 12.69 -53.45
CA VAL A 80 -21.54 11.57 -52.53
C VAL A 80 -22.18 12.15 -51.29
N ALA A 81 -23.39 11.69 -50.95
CA ALA A 81 -24.13 12.19 -49.79
C ALA A 81 -23.36 11.91 -48.50
N VAL A 82 -23.00 12.96 -47.76
CA VAL A 82 -22.37 12.83 -46.43
C VAL A 82 -23.36 12.19 -45.47
N PRO A 83 -23.09 10.98 -44.94
CA PRO A 83 -23.93 10.42 -43.89
C PRO A 83 -23.78 11.30 -42.66
N ARG A 84 -24.90 11.75 -42.08
CA ARG A 84 -24.86 12.27 -40.71
C ARG A 84 -24.33 11.15 -39.81
N ALA A 85 -23.15 11.35 -39.23
CA ALA A 85 -22.63 10.43 -38.22
C ALA A 85 -23.67 10.36 -37.09
N GLY A 86 -24.31 9.20 -36.95
CA GLY A 86 -25.23 8.96 -35.86
C GLY A 86 -24.49 9.05 -34.52
N THR A 87 -25.23 9.29 -33.44
CA THR A 87 -24.72 9.17 -32.08
C THR A 87 -24.45 7.71 -31.77
N ASP A 88 -23.33 7.18 -32.27
CA ASP A 88 -22.89 5.82 -31.97
C ASP A 88 -22.57 5.75 -30.48
N SER A 89 -23.48 5.12 -29.73
CA SER A 89 -23.40 5.01 -28.29
C SER A 89 -22.16 4.18 -27.96
N ALA A 90 -21.22 4.78 -27.23
CA ALA A 90 -19.99 4.10 -26.83
C ALA A 90 -20.33 2.80 -26.09
N GLN A 91 -20.29 1.67 -26.81
CA GLN A 91 -20.63 0.37 -26.26
C GLN A 91 -19.66 0.10 -25.13
N ALA A 92 -20.19 0.06 -23.91
CA ALA A 92 -19.41 -0.35 -22.76
C ALA A 92 -18.84 -1.75 -23.06
N LEU A 93 -17.53 -1.92 -22.84
CA LEU A 93 -16.95 -3.26 -22.83
C LEU A 93 -17.80 -4.12 -21.88
N PRO A 94 -18.27 -5.30 -22.30
CA PRO A 94 -19.01 -6.18 -21.40
C PRO A 94 -18.13 -6.46 -20.19
N ASP A 95 -18.73 -6.30 -19.01
CA ASP A 95 -18.09 -6.57 -17.71
C ASP A 95 -17.48 -7.98 -17.75
N PRO A 96 -16.18 -8.19 -17.45
CA PRO A 96 -15.56 -9.51 -17.51
C PRO A 96 -16.27 -10.45 -16.54
N GLY A 97 -17.13 -11.30 -17.10
CA GLY A 97 -18.25 -11.91 -16.37
C GLY A 97 -17.84 -12.59 -15.07
N TYR A 98 -18.46 -12.16 -13.98
CA TYR A 98 -18.22 -12.62 -12.62
C TYR A 98 -18.47 -14.14 -12.51
N ARG A 99 -17.42 -14.96 -12.70
CA ARG A 99 -17.47 -16.42 -12.58
C ARG A 99 -17.66 -16.83 -11.12
N VAL A 100 -18.91 -16.82 -10.66
CA VAL A 100 -19.29 -17.44 -9.39
C VAL A 100 -19.07 -18.95 -9.50
N ARG A 101 -17.97 -19.45 -8.93
CA ARG A 101 -17.79 -20.90 -8.70
C ARG A 101 -18.94 -21.36 -7.76
N PRO A 102 -19.68 -22.44 -8.09
CA PRO A 102 -20.82 -22.84 -7.27
C PRO A 102 -20.40 -23.10 -5.82
N PRO A 103 -21.23 -22.75 -4.82
CA PRO A 103 -20.83 -22.78 -3.43
C PRO A 103 -20.51 -24.21 -2.99
N HIS A 104 -19.25 -24.44 -2.59
CA HIS A 104 -18.87 -25.66 -1.90
C HIS A 104 -19.65 -25.77 -0.57
N PRO A 105 -20.05 -26.99 -0.15
CA PRO A 105 -20.77 -27.20 1.10
C PRO A 105 -19.99 -26.62 2.28
N SER A 106 -20.73 -25.95 3.19
CA SER A 106 -20.16 -25.05 4.19
C SER A 106 -19.25 -25.74 5.21
N VAL A 107 -17.95 -25.51 5.10
CA VAL A 107 -16.99 -25.86 6.15
C VAL A 107 -17.08 -24.80 7.28
N PRO A 108 -17.15 -25.17 8.57
CA PRO A 108 -17.92 -24.38 9.55
C PRO A 108 -17.36 -23.02 10.00
N ASP A 109 -16.08 -22.72 9.71
CA ASP A 109 -15.28 -21.80 10.53
C ASP A 109 -15.13 -20.38 9.96
N GLY A 110 -15.96 -19.97 9.01
CA GLY A 110 -16.01 -18.60 8.45
C GLY A 110 -14.68 -18.07 7.89
N THR A 111 -13.76 -18.97 7.52
CA THR A 111 -12.38 -18.66 7.18
C THR A 111 -12.13 -18.96 5.71
N VAL A 112 -11.47 -18.01 5.03
CA VAL A 112 -11.01 -18.12 3.65
C VAL A 112 -9.51 -18.41 3.66
N THR A 113 -9.05 -19.36 2.85
CA THR A 113 -7.62 -19.61 2.63
C THR A 113 -7.20 -19.10 1.25
N LEU A 114 -6.26 -18.16 1.22
CA LEU A 114 -5.62 -17.70 0.00
C LEU A 114 -4.27 -18.44 -0.17
N ALA A 115 -4.00 -18.98 -1.35
CA ALA A 115 -2.72 -19.60 -1.70
C ALA A 115 -1.92 -18.71 -2.64
N PHE A 116 -0.61 -18.64 -2.41
CA PHE A 116 0.32 -17.85 -3.21
C PHE A 116 1.54 -18.69 -3.53
N ALA A 117 1.90 -18.74 -4.81
CA ALA A 117 3.13 -19.36 -5.28
C ALA A 117 3.91 -18.36 -6.14
N GLY A 118 5.20 -18.62 -6.27
CA GLY A 118 6.14 -17.71 -6.93
C GLY A 118 6.14 -17.81 -8.44
N ASP A 119 7.34 -17.79 -9.01
CA ASP A 119 7.56 -17.58 -10.44
C ASP A 119 7.29 -18.82 -11.30
N VAL A 120 6.48 -18.64 -12.36
CA VAL A 120 6.04 -19.67 -13.30
C VAL A 120 6.27 -19.20 -14.73
N HIS A 121 7.03 -19.99 -15.49
CA HIS A 121 7.16 -19.83 -16.94
C HIS A 121 7.10 -21.22 -17.63
N PHE A 122 6.98 -21.25 -18.96
CA PHE A 122 6.82 -22.50 -19.74
C PHE A 122 7.84 -22.61 -20.89
N GLU A 123 9.04 -22.10 -20.69
CA GLU A 123 10.13 -22.16 -21.68
C GLU A 123 10.92 -23.47 -21.61
N ALA A 124 11.77 -23.69 -22.62
CA ALA A 124 12.58 -24.91 -22.77
C ALA A 124 11.71 -26.19 -22.71
N HIS A 125 12.06 -27.17 -21.88
CA HIS A 125 11.32 -28.45 -21.80
C HIS A 125 9.92 -28.30 -21.18
N LEU A 126 9.67 -27.26 -20.39
CA LEU A 126 8.36 -26.99 -19.77
C LEU A 126 7.27 -26.66 -20.80
N ALA A 127 7.65 -26.26 -22.02
CA ALA A 127 6.73 -26.08 -23.14
C ALA A 127 5.93 -27.36 -23.46
N GLY A 128 6.48 -28.54 -23.15
CA GLY A 128 5.79 -29.83 -23.32
C GLY A 128 4.55 -30.01 -22.44
N LEU A 129 4.46 -29.27 -21.33
CA LEU A 129 3.33 -29.31 -20.40
C LEU A 129 2.06 -28.67 -21.00
N LEU A 130 2.24 -27.67 -21.88
CA LEU A 130 1.17 -26.91 -22.51
C LEU A 130 0.21 -27.78 -23.36
N GLY A 131 0.67 -28.93 -23.84
CA GLY A 131 -0.15 -29.89 -24.57
C GLY A 131 -1.02 -30.81 -23.71
N ARG A 132 -0.90 -30.75 -22.37
CA ARG A 132 -1.57 -31.66 -21.42
C ARG A 132 -1.97 -30.93 -20.12
N PRO A 133 -2.93 -29.98 -20.15
CA PRO A 133 -3.15 -29.05 -19.04
C PRO A 133 -3.51 -29.71 -17.69
N ARG A 134 -4.22 -30.84 -17.69
CA ARG A 134 -4.54 -31.57 -16.45
C ARG A 134 -3.32 -32.35 -15.95
N HIS A 135 -2.95 -32.12 -14.68
CA HIS A 135 -1.81 -32.78 -14.02
C HIS A 135 -0.43 -32.38 -14.59
N ALA A 136 -0.40 -31.23 -15.29
CA ALA A 136 0.81 -30.60 -15.82
C ALA A 136 1.77 -30.14 -14.71
N LEU A 137 1.26 -29.65 -13.58
CA LEU A 137 2.08 -29.21 -12.44
C LEU A 137 2.20 -30.29 -11.35
N GLY A 138 1.68 -31.49 -11.63
CA GLY A 138 1.89 -32.68 -10.83
C GLY A 138 1.37 -32.58 -9.39
N PRO A 139 2.12 -33.07 -8.38
CA PRO A 139 1.62 -33.13 -7.00
C PRO A 139 1.29 -31.78 -6.35
N VAL A 140 1.80 -30.66 -6.88
CA VAL A 140 1.61 -29.33 -6.28
C VAL A 140 0.20 -28.77 -6.50
N GLU A 141 -0.51 -29.22 -7.54
CA GLU A 141 -1.88 -28.79 -7.87
C GLU A 141 -2.82 -28.98 -6.67
N ARG A 142 -2.68 -30.09 -5.94
CA ARG A 142 -3.44 -30.36 -4.71
C ARG A 142 -3.15 -29.40 -3.56
N THR A 143 -2.05 -28.65 -3.61
CA THR A 143 -1.70 -27.63 -2.62
C THR A 143 -2.34 -26.28 -2.96
N LEU A 144 -2.42 -25.96 -4.26
CA LEU A 144 -3.10 -24.77 -4.78
C LEU A 144 -4.62 -24.93 -4.67
N ALA A 145 -5.18 -25.98 -5.28
CA ALA A 145 -6.61 -26.29 -5.30
C ALA A 145 -7.23 -26.64 -3.94
N ALA A 146 -6.42 -26.76 -2.87
CA ALA A 146 -6.89 -26.88 -1.49
C ALA A 146 -7.17 -25.52 -0.82
N ALA A 147 -6.86 -24.41 -1.49
CA ALA A 147 -7.24 -23.07 -1.09
C ALA A 147 -8.63 -22.68 -1.65
N ASP A 148 -9.16 -21.56 -1.17
CA ASP A 148 -10.39 -20.96 -1.68
C ASP A 148 -10.14 -20.10 -2.92
N LEU A 149 -8.97 -19.46 -2.98
CA LEU A 149 -8.42 -18.77 -4.15
C LEU A 149 -6.89 -18.97 -4.18
N ALA A 150 -6.30 -19.25 -5.34
CA ALA A 150 -4.86 -19.30 -5.52
C ALA A 150 -4.35 -18.29 -6.57
N MET A 151 -3.14 -17.73 -6.36
CA MET A 151 -2.49 -16.79 -7.30
C MET A 151 -0.99 -17.08 -7.50
N VAL A 152 -0.50 -16.87 -8.72
CA VAL A 152 0.92 -17.06 -9.14
C VAL A 152 1.43 -15.90 -10.02
N ASN A 153 2.75 -15.79 -10.16
CA ASN A 153 3.37 -14.93 -11.20
C ASN A 153 3.57 -15.72 -12.50
N LEU A 154 2.96 -15.26 -13.61
CA LEU A 154 3.20 -15.79 -14.95
C LEU A 154 4.27 -14.93 -15.63
N GLU A 155 5.50 -15.42 -15.59
CA GLU A 155 6.72 -14.74 -16.02
C GLU A 155 7.03 -15.06 -17.49
N SER A 156 6.10 -14.66 -18.36
CA SER A 156 6.18 -14.92 -19.80
C SER A 156 5.18 -14.08 -20.59
N ALA A 157 5.61 -13.47 -21.70
CA ALA A 157 4.68 -12.91 -22.68
C ALA A 157 3.84 -14.04 -23.32
N ILE A 158 2.50 -13.94 -23.30
CA ILE A 158 1.62 -14.93 -23.91
C ILE A 158 1.53 -14.66 -25.43
N THR A 159 2.47 -15.22 -26.19
CA THR A 159 2.53 -15.09 -27.65
C THR A 159 3.29 -16.23 -28.31
N THR A 160 2.86 -16.60 -29.52
CA THR A 160 3.62 -17.48 -30.44
C THR A 160 4.28 -16.70 -31.58
N ARG A 161 4.27 -15.36 -31.51
CA ARG A 161 4.60 -14.44 -32.61
C ARG A 161 5.32 -13.18 -32.11
N GLY A 162 5.92 -12.45 -33.06
CA GLY A 162 6.72 -11.25 -32.79
C GLY A 162 8.20 -11.57 -32.66
N THR A 163 9.00 -10.52 -32.66
CA THR A 163 10.43 -10.57 -32.32
C THR A 163 10.62 -10.32 -30.83
N PRO A 164 11.69 -10.87 -30.20
CA PRO A 164 12.13 -10.40 -28.89
C PRO A 164 12.37 -8.88 -28.91
N GLU A 165 11.96 -8.19 -27.84
CA GLU A 165 12.16 -6.76 -27.63
C GLU A 165 13.63 -6.49 -27.21
N ALA A 166 14.15 -5.31 -27.53
CA ALA A 166 15.47 -4.92 -27.06
C ALA A 166 15.48 -4.75 -25.52
N LYS A 167 16.48 -5.36 -24.88
CA LYS A 167 16.82 -5.20 -23.47
C LYS A 167 18.21 -4.56 -23.33
N GLU A 168 18.40 -3.41 -23.97
CA GLU A 168 19.71 -2.76 -24.11
C GLU A 168 20.28 -2.16 -22.81
N LEU A 169 19.50 -2.13 -21.72
CA LEU A 169 19.95 -1.72 -20.39
C LEU A 169 20.50 -2.90 -19.56
N GLU A 170 20.19 -4.14 -19.94
CA GLU A 170 20.80 -5.36 -19.37
C GLU A 170 22.22 -5.64 -19.89
N VAL A 171 22.99 -6.39 -19.11
CA VAL A 171 24.23 -7.04 -19.57
C VAL A 171 23.89 -8.06 -20.67
N PRO A 172 24.58 -8.05 -21.84
CA PRO A 172 24.23 -8.92 -22.98
C PRO A 172 24.10 -10.41 -22.68
N ASP A 173 24.93 -10.95 -21.79
CA ASP A 173 24.95 -12.38 -21.42
C ASP A 173 23.89 -12.75 -20.34
N GLN A 174 23.12 -11.77 -19.87
CA GLN A 174 22.02 -11.94 -18.91
C GLN A 174 20.64 -11.73 -19.55
N ARG A 175 20.57 -11.57 -20.88
CA ARG A 175 19.31 -11.27 -21.59
C ARG A 175 18.45 -12.51 -21.77
N TYR A 176 17.33 -12.56 -21.05
CA TYR A 176 16.33 -13.61 -21.19
C TYR A 176 15.02 -13.08 -21.78
N HIS A 177 14.42 -13.86 -22.67
CA HIS A 177 13.12 -13.60 -23.27
C HIS A 177 12.23 -14.83 -23.14
N PHE A 178 11.22 -14.76 -22.27
CA PHE A 178 10.29 -15.82 -21.98
C PHE A 178 8.93 -15.57 -22.64
N ARG A 179 8.43 -16.58 -23.34
CA ARG A 179 7.07 -16.59 -23.88
C ARG A 179 6.36 -17.90 -23.59
N THR A 180 5.05 -17.86 -23.73
CA THR A 180 4.22 -19.06 -23.69
C THR A 180 3.03 -18.94 -24.64
N SER A 181 2.36 -20.06 -24.90
CA SER A 181 1.10 -20.05 -25.65
C SER A 181 -0.09 -19.79 -24.72
N PRO A 182 -1.28 -19.42 -25.26
CA PRO A 182 -2.49 -19.25 -24.44
C PRO A 182 -2.87 -20.45 -23.58
N ALA A 183 -2.44 -21.67 -23.95
CA ALA A 183 -2.66 -22.89 -23.18
C ALA A 183 -1.99 -22.89 -21.78
N ALA A 184 -1.08 -21.95 -21.50
CA ALA A 184 -0.60 -21.72 -20.13
C ALA A 184 -1.74 -21.35 -19.17
N LEU A 185 -2.75 -20.61 -19.64
CA LEU A 185 -3.93 -20.28 -18.83
C LEU A 185 -4.77 -21.53 -18.55
N ASP A 186 -4.84 -22.47 -19.51
CA ASP A 186 -5.53 -23.75 -19.33
C ASP A 186 -4.78 -24.70 -18.38
N VAL A 187 -3.43 -24.67 -18.39
CA VAL A 187 -2.59 -25.35 -17.38
C VAL A 187 -2.84 -24.77 -15.99
N LEU A 188 -2.88 -23.44 -15.85
CA LEU A 188 -3.08 -22.76 -14.56
C LEU A 188 -4.48 -23.02 -13.99
N ASP A 189 -5.54 -22.94 -14.79
CA ASP A 189 -6.91 -23.29 -14.37
C ASP A 189 -7.00 -24.76 -13.91
N ALA A 190 -6.44 -25.68 -14.69
CA ALA A 190 -6.42 -27.11 -14.35
C ALA A 190 -5.58 -27.42 -13.09
N ALA A 191 -4.56 -26.61 -12.79
CA ALA A 191 -3.78 -26.68 -11.56
C ALA A 191 -4.48 -26.06 -10.33
N GLY A 192 -5.64 -25.42 -10.52
CA GLY A 192 -6.39 -24.74 -9.46
C GLY A 192 -5.87 -23.35 -9.11
N VAL A 193 -5.44 -22.58 -10.11
CA VAL A 193 -5.06 -21.16 -9.97
C VAL A 193 -6.22 -20.26 -10.41
N ASP A 194 -6.76 -19.47 -9.49
CA ASP A 194 -7.91 -18.59 -9.74
C ASP A 194 -7.52 -17.19 -10.26
N VAL A 195 -6.25 -16.77 -10.13
CA VAL A 195 -5.72 -15.48 -10.61
C VAL A 195 -4.24 -15.62 -11.01
N ALA A 196 -3.77 -14.92 -12.05
CA ALA A 196 -2.33 -14.75 -12.29
C ALA A 196 -1.94 -13.26 -12.40
N THR A 197 -0.65 -12.95 -12.25
CA THR A 197 -0.09 -11.65 -12.63
C THR A 197 0.88 -11.79 -13.79
N MET A 198 0.90 -10.78 -14.66
CA MET A 198 1.95 -10.54 -15.67
C MET A 198 2.65 -9.18 -15.46
N ALA A 199 2.49 -8.56 -14.27
CA ALA A 199 3.34 -7.42 -13.88
C ALA A 199 4.72 -7.93 -13.44
N ASN A 200 5.55 -8.24 -14.44
CA ASN A 200 6.94 -8.65 -14.32
C ASN A 200 7.71 -8.18 -15.57
N ASN A 201 9.03 -8.21 -15.45
CA ASN A 201 10.03 -7.91 -16.47
C ASN A 201 9.98 -8.83 -17.72
N HIS A 202 9.24 -9.93 -17.70
CA HIS A 202 9.05 -10.81 -18.86
C HIS A 202 7.68 -10.62 -19.56
N GLY A 203 6.77 -9.84 -18.96
CA GLY A 203 5.41 -9.62 -19.46
C GLY A 203 5.30 -8.88 -20.80
N ALA A 204 6.38 -8.26 -21.27
CA ALA A 204 6.45 -7.53 -22.54
C ALA A 204 7.64 -7.93 -23.43
N ASP A 205 8.26 -9.10 -23.20
CA ASP A 205 9.46 -9.59 -23.91
C ASP A 205 9.37 -9.64 -25.44
N PHE A 206 8.17 -9.63 -26.01
CA PHE A 206 7.91 -9.67 -27.46
C PHE A 206 7.20 -8.39 -27.94
N GLY A 207 7.43 -7.30 -27.22
CA GLY A 207 7.02 -5.94 -27.57
C GLY A 207 5.51 -5.74 -27.67
N PRO A 208 5.08 -4.69 -28.40
CA PRO A 208 3.66 -4.42 -28.65
C PRO A 208 2.91 -5.56 -29.37
N VAL A 209 3.62 -6.49 -30.01
CA VAL A 209 3.03 -7.71 -30.59
C VAL A 209 2.68 -8.71 -29.49
N GLY A 210 3.64 -9.09 -28.66
CA GLY A 210 3.44 -10.04 -27.57
C GLY A 210 2.43 -9.54 -26.54
N LEU A 211 2.48 -8.25 -26.21
CA LEU A 211 1.55 -7.66 -25.24
C LEU A 211 0.11 -7.60 -25.75
N ARG A 212 -0.12 -7.25 -27.03
CA ARG A 212 -1.46 -7.27 -27.63
C ARG A 212 -2.02 -8.69 -27.70
N ASP A 213 -1.19 -9.66 -28.09
CA ASP A 213 -1.58 -11.06 -28.17
C ASP A 213 -1.87 -11.62 -26.75
N SER A 214 -1.09 -11.22 -25.73
CA SER A 214 -1.35 -11.53 -24.32
C SER A 214 -2.69 -10.98 -23.84
N LEU A 215 -2.95 -9.69 -24.07
CA LEU A 215 -4.24 -9.07 -23.75
C LEU A 215 -5.41 -9.74 -24.50
N ALA A 216 -5.17 -10.33 -25.67
CA ALA A 216 -6.18 -11.10 -26.41
C ALA A 216 -6.39 -12.53 -25.86
N ALA A 217 -5.34 -13.17 -25.35
CA ALA A 217 -5.42 -14.44 -24.63
C ALA A 217 -6.17 -14.28 -23.30
N ILE A 218 -5.82 -13.28 -22.50
CA ILE A 218 -6.45 -13.00 -21.18
C ILE A 218 -7.96 -12.73 -21.30
N ARG A 219 -8.41 -12.09 -22.38
CA ARG A 219 -9.86 -11.88 -22.65
C ARG A 219 -10.62 -13.15 -23.04
N ARG A 220 -9.94 -14.29 -23.22
CA ARG A 220 -10.52 -15.56 -23.73
C ARG A 220 -10.21 -16.77 -22.83
N GLY A 221 -9.11 -16.73 -22.09
CA GLY A 221 -8.67 -17.81 -21.23
C GLY A 221 -9.53 -17.98 -19.97
N PRO A 222 -9.36 -19.09 -19.24
CA PRO A 222 -10.13 -19.38 -18.02
C PRO A 222 -9.67 -18.54 -16.82
N VAL A 223 -8.37 -18.26 -16.69
CA VAL A 223 -7.77 -17.53 -15.56
C VAL A 223 -7.72 -16.01 -15.83
N PRO A 224 -8.25 -15.16 -14.92
CA PRO A 224 -8.08 -13.71 -14.99
C PRO A 224 -6.62 -13.33 -14.66
N VAL A 225 -6.07 -12.40 -15.44
CA VAL A 225 -4.68 -11.93 -15.28
C VAL A 225 -4.64 -10.44 -15.01
N VAL A 226 -3.90 -10.04 -13.97
CA VAL A 226 -3.69 -8.64 -13.57
C VAL A 226 -2.28 -8.15 -13.93
N GLY A 227 -2.05 -6.84 -13.84
CA GLY A 227 -0.70 -6.27 -13.91
C GLY A 227 -0.22 -5.83 -15.31
N ILE A 228 -0.97 -6.15 -16.36
CA ILE A 228 -0.78 -5.57 -17.71
C ILE A 228 -2.09 -4.98 -18.23
N GLY A 229 -2.01 -4.01 -19.14
CA GLY A 229 -3.20 -3.34 -19.65
C GLY A 229 -3.03 -2.66 -20.99
N ARG A 230 -4.15 -2.28 -21.60
CA ARG A 230 -4.21 -1.48 -22.83
C ARG A 230 -3.92 0.02 -22.62
N ASP A 231 -3.89 0.45 -21.36
CA ASP A 231 -3.49 1.77 -20.88
C ASP A 231 -3.15 1.65 -19.38
N ARG A 232 -2.58 2.72 -18.78
CA ARG A 232 -2.21 2.79 -17.36
C ARG A 232 -3.35 2.46 -16.40
N ARG A 233 -4.58 2.90 -16.71
CA ARG A 233 -5.74 2.63 -15.86
C ARG A 233 -6.11 1.15 -15.91
N ALA A 234 -6.03 0.51 -17.08
CA ALA A 234 -6.27 -0.92 -17.23
C ALA A 234 -5.20 -1.75 -16.48
N ALA A 235 -3.92 -1.41 -16.60
CA ALA A 235 -2.84 -2.18 -15.95
C ALA A 235 -2.93 -2.18 -14.41
N PHE A 236 -3.34 -1.06 -13.81
CA PHE A 236 -3.60 -0.94 -12.37
C PHE A 236 -5.06 -1.22 -11.96
N THR A 237 -5.90 -1.81 -12.83
CA THR A 237 -7.26 -2.21 -12.43
C THR A 237 -7.20 -3.53 -11.64
N PRO A 238 -7.74 -3.60 -10.40
CA PRO A 238 -7.79 -4.84 -9.66
C PRO A 238 -8.73 -5.85 -10.31
N TYR A 239 -8.37 -7.14 -10.27
CA TYR A 239 -9.38 -8.19 -10.33
C TYR A 239 -10.12 -8.22 -8.98
N LEU A 240 -11.45 -8.23 -9.02
CA LEU A 240 -12.32 -8.24 -7.84
C LEU A 240 -13.19 -9.49 -7.88
N THR A 241 -13.18 -10.25 -6.79
CA THR A 241 -14.00 -11.47 -6.63
C THR A 241 -14.55 -11.56 -5.20
N SER A 242 -15.39 -12.54 -4.92
CA SER A 242 -15.85 -12.86 -3.57
C SER A 242 -15.90 -14.36 -3.38
N VAL A 243 -15.36 -14.83 -2.26
CA VAL A 243 -15.31 -16.24 -1.88
C VAL A 243 -15.76 -16.38 -0.43
N ARG A 244 -16.71 -17.30 -0.18
CA ARG A 244 -17.38 -17.48 1.13
C ARG A 244 -17.94 -16.19 1.75
N GLY A 245 -18.31 -15.21 0.92
CA GLY A 245 -18.82 -13.90 1.37
C GLY A 245 -17.75 -12.89 1.78
N THR A 246 -16.45 -13.21 1.65
CA THR A 246 -15.35 -12.24 1.76
C THR A 246 -15.00 -11.74 0.36
N SER A 247 -15.04 -10.43 0.14
CA SER A 247 -14.61 -9.82 -1.12
C SER A 247 -13.09 -9.58 -1.13
N VAL A 248 -12.44 -9.95 -2.23
CA VAL A 248 -10.98 -9.91 -2.37
C VAL A 248 -10.60 -9.14 -3.64
N ALA A 249 -9.64 -8.22 -3.50
CA ALA A 249 -9.03 -7.50 -4.60
C ALA A 249 -7.60 -7.98 -4.83
N PHE A 250 -7.28 -8.32 -6.08
CA PHE A 250 -5.92 -8.65 -6.51
C PHE A 250 -5.38 -7.55 -7.41
N LEU A 251 -4.27 -6.95 -7.00
CA LEU A 251 -3.46 -6.03 -7.80
C LEU A 251 -2.07 -6.63 -7.99
N ALA A 252 -1.37 -6.15 -8.99
CA ALA A 252 0.05 -6.40 -9.12
C ALA A 252 0.82 -5.18 -9.64
N GLY A 253 2.14 -5.21 -9.50
CA GLY A 253 3.03 -4.19 -10.03
C GLY A 253 4.47 -4.69 -10.17
N ASP A 254 5.17 -4.16 -11.17
CA ASP A 254 6.53 -4.55 -11.50
C ASP A 254 7.55 -3.58 -10.89
N GLY A 255 8.26 -4.04 -9.87
CA GLY A 255 9.29 -3.30 -9.13
C GLY A 255 10.72 -3.72 -9.48
N SER A 256 10.93 -4.47 -10.57
CA SER A 256 12.26 -4.73 -11.16
C SER A 256 12.92 -3.44 -11.66
N MET A 257 14.12 -3.53 -12.23
CA MET A 257 14.71 -2.43 -13.02
C MET A 257 14.25 -2.51 -14.47
N ARG A 258 14.15 -1.37 -15.18
CA ARG A 258 13.84 -1.40 -16.62
C ARG A 258 15.00 -1.97 -17.42
N GLU A 259 14.73 -3.05 -18.13
CA GLU A 259 15.69 -3.80 -18.95
C GLU A 259 15.88 -3.18 -20.35
N GLY A 260 14.89 -2.45 -20.84
CA GLY A 260 14.94 -1.70 -22.10
C GLY A 260 14.23 -0.35 -22.03
N SER A 261 14.61 0.56 -22.93
CA SER A 261 14.04 1.92 -23.05
C SER A 261 12.65 1.95 -23.68
N SER A 262 12.20 0.85 -24.31
CA SER A 262 10.89 0.74 -24.98
C SER A 262 9.71 1.07 -24.07
N ASP A 263 8.77 1.88 -24.57
CA ASP A 263 7.57 2.32 -23.85
C ASP A 263 6.65 1.16 -23.42
N VAL A 264 6.75 -0.02 -24.05
CA VAL A 264 5.94 -1.19 -23.72
C VAL A 264 6.15 -1.67 -22.27
N TRP A 265 7.30 -1.35 -21.68
CA TRP A 265 7.66 -1.66 -20.30
C TRP A 265 6.88 -0.85 -19.25
N GLU A 266 6.23 0.27 -19.62
CA GLU A 266 5.32 0.99 -18.71
C GLU A 266 3.98 1.30 -19.39
N ALA A 267 2.87 0.88 -18.77
CA ALA A 267 1.54 1.24 -19.24
C ALA A 267 1.36 2.77 -19.28
N GLY A 268 1.35 3.35 -20.48
CA GLY A 268 1.18 4.78 -20.72
C GLY A 268 -0.28 5.25 -20.63
N PRO A 269 -0.57 6.56 -20.65
CA PRO A 269 -1.94 7.09 -20.58
C PRO A 269 -2.86 6.62 -21.71
N ARG A 270 -2.30 6.18 -22.85
CA ARG A 270 -3.01 5.64 -24.02
C ARG A 270 -2.30 4.45 -24.69
N ASN A 271 -1.15 4.02 -24.14
CA ASN A 271 -0.30 2.98 -24.71
C ASN A 271 -0.39 1.72 -23.83
N PRO A 272 -0.42 0.52 -24.41
CA PRO A 272 -0.41 -0.70 -23.64
C PRO A 272 0.94 -0.89 -22.93
N GLY A 273 0.93 -1.45 -21.72
CA GLY A 273 2.17 -1.80 -21.02
C GLY A 273 1.94 -2.53 -19.69
N ILE A 274 3.02 -2.68 -18.93
CA ILE A 274 3.07 -3.27 -17.59
C ILE A 274 2.73 -2.23 -16.49
N ALA A 275 2.21 -2.71 -15.36
CA ALA A 275 1.92 -1.94 -14.15
C ALA A 275 3.19 -1.52 -13.37
N ALA A 276 4.03 -0.69 -14.00
CA ALA A 276 5.33 -0.25 -13.48
C ALA A 276 5.29 0.36 -12.07
N ALA A 277 6.15 -0.15 -11.19
CA ALA A 277 6.24 0.16 -9.76
C ALA A 277 7.68 0.43 -9.27
N HIS A 278 8.62 0.69 -10.19
CA HIS A 278 10.08 0.84 -9.98
C HIS A 278 10.55 1.98 -9.03
N ALA A 279 9.68 2.65 -8.28
CA ALA A 279 10.02 3.78 -7.41
C ALA A 279 9.70 3.49 -5.93
N ASP A 280 10.53 4.00 -5.00
CA ASP A 280 10.44 3.84 -3.52
C ASP A 280 9.04 4.03 -2.90
N ARG A 281 8.13 4.75 -3.59
CA ARG A 281 6.68 4.74 -3.32
C ARG A 281 5.92 4.82 -4.66
N PRO A 282 5.44 3.71 -5.24
CA PRO A 282 4.88 3.70 -6.58
C PRO A 282 3.49 4.33 -6.61
N ARG A 283 3.42 5.63 -6.92
CA ARG A 283 2.21 6.47 -6.77
C ARG A 283 0.97 5.90 -7.45
N ALA A 284 1.11 5.29 -8.62
CA ALA A 284 0.00 4.69 -9.36
C ALA A 284 -0.58 3.47 -8.61
N LEU A 285 0.28 2.51 -8.25
CA LEU A 285 -0.11 1.32 -7.48
C LEU A 285 -0.68 1.69 -6.10
N VAL A 286 -0.02 2.59 -5.36
CA VAL A 286 -0.50 3.11 -4.06
C VAL A 286 -1.88 3.75 -4.18
N THR A 287 -2.17 4.44 -5.29
CA THR A 287 -3.50 5.01 -5.56
C THR A 287 -4.53 3.94 -5.89
N ALA A 288 -4.14 2.90 -6.65
CA ALA A 288 -5.00 1.78 -7.00
C ALA A 288 -5.35 0.90 -5.79
N VAL A 289 -4.37 0.58 -4.93
CA VAL A 289 -4.57 -0.12 -3.65
C VAL A 289 -5.52 0.67 -2.76
N ARG A 290 -5.30 1.99 -2.60
CA ARG A 290 -6.20 2.87 -1.83
C ARG A 290 -7.61 2.96 -2.44
N ALA A 291 -7.80 2.63 -3.72
CA ALA A 291 -9.11 2.53 -4.36
C ALA A 291 -9.75 1.14 -4.19
N ALA A 292 -8.95 0.08 -4.14
CA ALA A 292 -9.38 -1.29 -3.87
C ALA A 292 -9.81 -1.49 -2.40
N SER A 293 -9.10 -0.89 -1.44
CA SER A 293 -9.41 -0.94 0.01
C SER A 293 -10.69 -0.17 0.41
N ARG A 294 -11.41 0.39 -0.57
CA ARG A 294 -12.77 0.93 -0.42
C ARG A 294 -13.85 0.06 -1.09
N ARG A 295 -13.47 -1.10 -1.62
CA ARG A 295 -14.30 -1.96 -2.50
C ARG A 295 -14.15 -3.47 -2.22
N ALA A 296 -13.17 -3.88 -1.42
CA ALA A 296 -12.95 -5.26 -1.02
C ALA A 296 -12.64 -5.34 0.49
N ASP A 297 -12.96 -6.48 1.11
CA ASP A 297 -12.64 -6.77 2.51
C ASP A 297 -11.17 -7.17 2.70
N VAL A 298 -10.49 -7.60 1.63
CA VAL A 298 -9.06 -7.92 1.60
C VAL A 298 -8.45 -7.39 0.32
N VAL A 299 -7.32 -6.68 0.42
CA VAL A 299 -6.50 -6.27 -0.72
C VAL A 299 -5.17 -7.01 -0.75
N VAL A 300 -4.97 -7.80 -1.80
CA VAL A 300 -3.73 -8.52 -2.13
C VAL A 300 -2.97 -7.73 -3.19
N VAL A 301 -1.67 -7.53 -2.97
CA VAL A 301 -0.76 -6.86 -3.91
C VAL A 301 0.44 -7.76 -4.19
N TYR A 302 0.54 -8.25 -5.41
CA TYR A 302 1.66 -9.09 -5.84
C TYR A 302 2.72 -8.24 -6.55
N LEU A 303 3.98 -8.32 -6.11
CA LEU A 303 5.09 -7.56 -6.69
C LEU A 303 6.17 -8.47 -7.25
N HIS A 304 6.66 -8.12 -8.42
CA HIS A 304 7.86 -8.72 -9.01
C HIS A 304 9.00 -7.72 -8.80
N TRP A 305 9.88 -7.94 -7.83
CA TRP A 305 10.72 -6.87 -7.25
C TRP A 305 11.96 -7.34 -6.48
N GLY A 306 12.91 -6.44 -6.26
CA GLY A 306 14.08 -6.69 -5.41
C GLY A 306 15.38 -6.73 -6.21
N GLU A 307 16.29 -7.60 -5.79
CA GLU A 307 17.59 -7.82 -6.40
C GLU A 307 17.82 -9.33 -6.45
N GLU A 308 18.18 -9.86 -7.61
CA GLU A 308 18.30 -11.30 -7.84
C GLU A 308 19.26 -11.99 -6.85
N LEU A 309 18.84 -13.14 -6.34
CA LEU A 309 19.58 -13.99 -5.40
C LEU A 309 19.88 -13.34 -4.02
N VAL A 310 19.49 -12.08 -3.78
CA VAL A 310 19.67 -11.38 -2.51
C VAL A 310 18.60 -11.81 -1.51
N GLY A 311 18.94 -12.78 -0.65
CA GLY A 311 18.02 -13.38 0.34
C GLY A 311 17.52 -12.49 1.49
N CYS A 312 17.65 -11.16 1.38
CA CYS A 312 17.15 -10.18 2.34
C CYS A 312 16.60 -8.95 1.60
N PRO A 313 15.44 -8.38 2.00
CA PRO A 313 14.80 -7.34 1.22
C PRO A 313 15.63 -6.04 1.12
N THR A 314 15.55 -5.38 -0.02
CA THR A 314 16.19 -4.08 -0.27
C THR A 314 15.52 -2.94 0.54
N HIS A 315 16.12 -1.74 0.53
CA HIS A 315 15.45 -0.54 1.06
C HIS A 315 14.13 -0.26 0.33
N GLN A 316 14.15 -0.32 -1.00
CA GLN A 316 13.00 -0.05 -1.86
C GLN A 316 11.85 -1.02 -1.63
N GLN A 317 12.13 -2.31 -1.46
CA GLN A 317 11.10 -3.30 -1.12
C GLN A 317 10.42 -2.95 0.22
N ARG A 318 11.19 -2.63 1.28
CA ARG A 318 10.62 -2.20 2.56
C ARG A 318 9.82 -0.89 2.47
N ALA A 319 10.33 0.10 1.73
CA ALA A 319 9.68 1.40 1.55
C ALA A 319 8.34 1.27 0.81
N THR A 320 8.29 0.45 -0.24
CA THR A 320 7.09 0.15 -1.00
C THR A 320 6.11 -0.72 -0.22
N ALA A 321 6.56 -1.75 0.51
CA ALA A 321 5.70 -2.53 1.42
C ALA A 321 4.97 -1.64 2.43
N GLN A 322 5.71 -0.73 3.08
CA GLN A 322 5.17 0.25 4.02
C GLN A 322 4.15 1.18 3.35
N ALA A 323 4.45 1.69 2.15
CA ALA A 323 3.54 2.59 1.42
C ALA A 323 2.24 1.91 0.94
N LEU A 324 2.28 0.59 0.70
CA LEU A 324 1.11 -0.20 0.32
C LEU A 324 0.28 -0.60 1.56
N ALA A 325 0.92 -0.93 2.69
CA ALA A 325 0.25 -1.07 3.98
C ALA A 325 -0.49 0.23 4.37
N GLU A 326 0.16 1.39 4.22
CA GLU A 326 -0.43 2.74 4.39
C GLU A 326 -1.51 3.11 3.36
N ALA A 327 -1.68 2.31 2.29
CA ALA A 327 -2.78 2.43 1.33
C ALA A 327 -3.96 1.50 1.65
N GLY A 328 -3.78 0.56 2.59
CA GLY A 328 -4.76 -0.49 2.90
C GLY A 328 -4.57 -1.76 2.07
N ALA A 329 -3.32 -2.19 1.86
CA ALA A 329 -3.03 -3.59 1.49
C ALA A 329 -3.06 -4.47 2.75
N ASP A 330 -3.73 -5.61 2.69
CA ASP A 330 -3.78 -6.61 3.76
C ASP A 330 -2.73 -7.72 3.55
N VAL A 331 -2.40 -7.99 2.29
CA VAL A 331 -1.33 -8.92 1.88
C VAL A 331 -0.48 -8.24 0.81
N VAL A 332 0.83 -8.20 1.02
CA VAL A 332 1.85 -7.85 0.01
C VAL A 332 2.72 -9.07 -0.22
N LEU A 333 3.00 -9.40 -1.49
CA LEU A 333 3.74 -10.59 -1.91
C LEU A 333 4.88 -10.18 -2.82
N GLY A 334 5.94 -10.99 -2.86
CA GLY A 334 7.11 -10.77 -3.69
C GLY A 334 7.49 -11.98 -4.54
N SER A 335 8.17 -11.70 -5.65
CA SER A 335 8.92 -12.67 -6.47
C SER A 335 10.08 -11.93 -7.16
N HIS A 336 10.58 -12.33 -8.34
CA HIS A 336 11.77 -11.76 -9.06
C HIS A 336 13.12 -12.11 -8.45
N ALA A 337 13.25 -12.09 -7.12
CA ALA A 337 14.55 -12.39 -6.49
C ALA A 337 15.06 -13.84 -6.74
N HIS A 338 14.26 -14.70 -7.36
CA HIS A 338 14.46 -16.14 -7.62
C HIS A 338 14.83 -17.03 -6.42
N VAL A 339 14.94 -16.45 -5.22
CA VAL A 339 15.16 -17.12 -3.94
C VAL A 339 14.07 -16.73 -2.95
N GLN A 340 13.88 -17.56 -1.91
CA GLN A 340 12.95 -17.25 -0.82
C GLN A 340 13.52 -16.14 0.06
N LEU A 341 12.71 -15.10 0.31
CA LEU A 341 12.98 -14.04 1.27
C LEU A 341 12.11 -14.25 2.54
N GLY A 342 12.24 -13.36 3.52
CA GLY A 342 11.48 -13.45 4.77
C GLY A 342 10.05 -12.90 4.65
N ALA A 343 9.12 -13.57 5.33
CA ALA A 343 7.72 -13.16 5.45
C ALA A 343 7.31 -12.88 6.91
N GLY A 344 6.21 -12.16 7.13
CA GLY A 344 5.65 -11.84 8.45
C GLY A 344 4.72 -10.62 8.43
N TRP A 345 4.46 -10.00 9.59
CA TRP A 345 3.52 -8.86 9.71
C TRP A 345 4.21 -7.49 9.79
N LEU A 346 3.73 -6.56 8.98
CA LEU A 346 4.05 -5.13 8.98
C LEU A 346 2.84 -4.37 9.55
N GLY A 347 2.73 -4.32 10.89
CA GLY A 347 1.50 -3.87 11.53
C GLY A 347 0.34 -4.84 11.22
N GLY A 348 -0.75 -4.34 10.64
CA GLY A 348 -1.89 -5.19 10.25
C GLY A 348 -1.64 -6.05 8.99
N THR A 349 -0.79 -5.56 8.08
CA THR A 349 -0.53 -6.16 6.76
C THR A 349 0.40 -7.36 6.87
N TYR A 350 0.08 -8.46 6.19
CA TYR A 350 1.05 -9.54 5.94
C TYR A 350 1.95 -9.16 4.75
N VAL A 351 3.24 -9.42 4.87
CA VAL A 351 4.23 -9.17 3.83
C VAL A 351 5.07 -10.42 3.66
N ASP A 352 5.10 -10.98 2.45
CA ASP A 352 6.16 -11.86 1.97
C ASP A 352 7.00 -11.07 0.97
N TYR A 353 8.32 -11.02 1.16
CA TYR A 353 9.20 -10.24 0.30
C TYR A 353 9.65 -10.99 -0.97
N GLY A 354 9.46 -12.31 -1.06
CA GLY A 354 9.96 -13.13 -2.17
C GLY A 354 9.64 -14.60 -1.99
N LEU A 355 8.70 -15.12 -2.79
CA LEU A 355 8.27 -16.53 -2.81
C LEU A 355 9.30 -17.45 -3.51
N GLY A 356 10.19 -16.87 -4.33
CA GLY A 356 11.16 -17.58 -5.16
C GLY A 356 10.54 -18.29 -6.37
N ASN A 357 11.26 -19.22 -6.97
CA ASN A 357 10.80 -19.96 -8.15
C ASN A 357 9.72 -20.98 -7.79
N PHE A 358 8.77 -21.24 -8.71
CA PHE A 358 7.73 -22.25 -8.56
C PHE A 358 7.70 -23.30 -9.67
N VAL A 359 7.65 -22.89 -10.93
CA VAL A 359 7.75 -23.78 -12.10
C VAL A 359 8.83 -23.20 -13.00
N TRP A 360 9.98 -23.87 -13.05
CA TRP A 360 11.23 -23.26 -13.51
C TRP A 360 12.15 -24.26 -14.22
N TYR A 361 12.78 -23.91 -15.34
CA TYR A 361 13.51 -24.89 -16.19
C TYR A 361 14.79 -25.52 -15.57
N HIS A 362 15.12 -25.23 -14.30
CA HIS A 362 16.30 -25.80 -13.62
C HIS A 362 16.15 -25.77 -12.09
N ASP A 363 16.97 -26.56 -11.41
CA ASP A 363 17.03 -26.71 -9.95
C ASP A 363 18.14 -25.88 -9.27
N HIS A 364 18.73 -24.87 -9.93
CA HIS A 364 19.79 -24.03 -9.35
C HIS A 364 19.36 -23.26 -8.08
N GLN A 365 18.10 -22.81 -8.02
CA GLN A 365 17.46 -22.24 -6.84
C GLN A 365 16.20 -23.03 -6.52
N PRO A 366 16.34 -24.25 -5.96
CA PRO A 366 15.26 -25.23 -6.01
C PRO A 366 14.27 -25.08 -4.84
N ARG A 367 14.52 -24.17 -3.90
CA ARG A 367 13.66 -23.95 -2.73
C ARG A 367 12.36 -23.30 -3.18
N SER A 368 11.27 -24.04 -3.12
CA SER A 368 9.95 -23.59 -3.56
C SER A 368 8.87 -23.87 -2.49
N GLY A 369 7.61 -23.63 -2.84
CA GLY A 369 6.45 -23.92 -2.01
C GLY A 369 5.24 -23.05 -2.30
N VAL A 370 4.19 -23.23 -1.49
CA VAL A 370 2.97 -22.42 -1.52
C VAL A 370 2.78 -21.78 -0.14
N LEU A 371 2.74 -20.45 -0.13
CA LEU A 371 2.32 -19.65 1.04
C LEU A 371 0.80 -19.73 1.15
N ARG A 372 0.29 -19.98 2.36
CA ARG A 372 -1.15 -20.01 2.62
C ARG A 372 -1.51 -18.99 3.68
N VAL A 373 -2.23 -17.95 3.28
CA VAL A 373 -2.71 -16.88 4.16
C VAL A 373 -4.16 -17.17 4.53
N ARG A 374 -4.47 -17.18 5.83
CA ARG A 374 -5.82 -17.40 6.35
C ARG A 374 -6.47 -16.07 6.69
N VAL A 375 -7.63 -15.84 6.10
CA VAL A 375 -8.47 -14.66 6.27
C VAL A 375 -9.71 -15.02 7.08
N ARG A 376 -10.06 -14.19 8.06
CA ARG A 376 -11.33 -14.25 8.80
C ARG A 376 -11.82 -12.83 9.07
N ASP A 377 -13.11 -12.60 8.91
CA ASP A 377 -13.75 -11.28 9.09
C ASP A 377 -13.07 -10.12 8.32
N GLY A 378 -12.61 -10.36 7.08
CA GLY A 378 -11.87 -9.35 6.30
C GLY A 378 -10.48 -9.02 6.86
N ARG A 379 -9.83 -9.94 7.58
CA ARG A 379 -8.50 -9.75 8.16
C ARG A 379 -7.62 -10.97 8.03
N VAL A 380 -6.33 -10.77 7.79
CA VAL A 380 -5.32 -11.83 7.86
C VAL A 380 -5.10 -12.22 9.33
N VAL A 381 -5.43 -13.48 9.66
CA VAL A 381 -5.34 -14.03 11.03
C VAL A 381 -4.22 -15.05 11.22
N GLY A 382 -3.53 -15.47 10.16
CA GLY A 382 -2.37 -16.33 10.25
C GLY A 382 -1.90 -16.88 8.91
N ASP A 383 -0.71 -17.49 8.91
CA ASP A 383 -0.04 -18.08 7.76
C ASP A 383 0.22 -19.59 7.96
N ASP A 384 0.65 -20.27 6.89
CA ASP A 384 1.39 -21.53 6.89
C ASP A 384 2.18 -21.63 5.57
N TRP A 385 3.33 -22.31 5.61
CA TRP A 385 4.16 -22.57 4.44
C TRP A 385 4.06 -24.04 4.05
N ALA A 386 3.70 -24.33 2.80
CA ALA A 386 3.73 -25.66 2.23
C ALA A 386 4.97 -25.78 1.32
N PRO A 387 6.16 -26.09 1.88
CA PRO A 387 7.41 -26.12 1.12
C PRO A 387 7.42 -27.23 0.07
N ALA A 388 8.07 -26.92 -1.04
CA ALA A 388 8.37 -27.83 -2.14
C ALA A 388 9.85 -27.69 -2.55
N VAL A 389 10.33 -28.60 -3.40
CA VAL A 389 11.65 -28.51 -4.03
C VAL A 389 11.46 -28.73 -5.53
N ILE A 390 11.95 -27.80 -6.35
CA ILE A 390 11.97 -27.92 -7.81
C ILE A 390 12.98 -29.00 -8.20
N GLY A 391 12.55 -29.98 -8.99
CA GLY A 391 13.42 -31.00 -9.57
C GLY A 391 14.05 -30.57 -10.89
N THR A 392 14.87 -31.44 -11.48
CA THR A 392 15.41 -31.26 -12.84
C THR A 392 14.35 -31.38 -13.94
N ASP A 393 13.15 -31.86 -13.60
CA ASP A 393 11.94 -31.76 -14.43
C ASP A 393 11.33 -30.34 -14.42
N GLY A 394 11.79 -29.47 -13.52
CA GLY A 394 11.31 -28.11 -13.33
C GLY A 394 10.00 -27.97 -12.55
N LEU A 395 9.53 -29.05 -11.92
CA LEU A 395 8.27 -29.08 -11.17
C LEU A 395 8.51 -29.07 -9.65
N PRO A 396 7.68 -28.36 -8.85
CA PRO A 396 7.85 -28.22 -7.42
C PRO A 396 7.27 -29.43 -6.66
N ALA A 397 8.14 -30.38 -6.27
CA ALA A 397 7.77 -31.56 -5.49
C ALA A 397 7.52 -31.21 -4.00
N PRO A 398 6.31 -31.40 -3.43
CA PRO A 398 6.01 -31.05 -2.04
C PRO A 398 6.84 -31.84 -1.02
N LEU A 399 7.34 -31.16 0.02
CA LEU A 399 8.10 -31.79 1.10
C LEU A 399 7.21 -32.35 2.22
N HIS A 400 7.67 -33.46 2.80
CA HIS A 400 6.98 -34.19 3.86
C HIS A 400 7.89 -34.48 5.06
N GLY A 401 7.31 -34.92 6.18
CA GLY A 401 8.02 -35.38 7.37
C GLY A 401 9.07 -34.39 7.90
N SER A 402 10.27 -34.91 8.22
CA SER A 402 11.36 -34.09 8.76
C SER A 402 11.93 -33.09 7.74
N ALA A 403 11.80 -33.35 6.43
CA ALA A 403 12.21 -32.40 5.39
C ALA A 403 11.28 -31.17 5.37
N ARG A 404 9.95 -31.36 5.46
CA ARG A 404 9.00 -30.25 5.66
C ARG A 404 9.33 -29.46 6.91
N ALA A 405 9.57 -30.15 8.04
CA ALA A 405 9.85 -29.49 9.31
C ALA A 405 11.09 -28.59 9.25
N ARG A 406 12.18 -29.05 8.58
CA ARG A 406 13.37 -28.24 8.33
C ARG A 406 13.05 -27.05 7.41
N ALA A 407 12.42 -27.26 6.26
CA ALA A 407 12.12 -26.19 5.31
C ALA A 407 11.21 -25.09 5.90
N VAL A 408 10.20 -25.45 6.71
CA VAL A 408 9.36 -24.47 7.44
C VAL A 408 10.16 -23.73 8.52
N ALA A 409 11.09 -24.40 9.22
CA ALA A 409 11.98 -23.76 10.17
C ALA A 409 13.01 -22.82 9.48
N ASP A 410 13.43 -23.14 8.27
CA ASP A 410 14.36 -22.35 7.46
C ASP A 410 13.68 -21.08 6.93
N TRP A 411 12.52 -21.20 6.28
CA TRP A 411 11.68 -20.07 5.85
C TRP A 411 11.38 -19.11 7.02
N ARG A 412 11.03 -19.63 8.20
CA ARG A 412 10.83 -18.82 9.42
C ARG A 412 12.05 -18.04 9.90
N ARG A 413 13.29 -18.42 9.53
CA ARG A 413 14.53 -17.68 9.88
C ARG A 413 14.84 -16.54 8.90
N LEU A 414 14.35 -16.60 7.66
CA LEU A 414 14.52 -15.54 6.65
C LEU A 414 13.91 -14.21 7.11
N ARG A 415 12.87 -14.24 7.97
CA ARG A 415 12.27 -13.05 8.60
C ARG A 415 13.28 -12.19 9.38
N SER A 416 14.44 -12.71 9.78
CA SER A 416 15.41 -12.01 10.64
C SER A 416 15.89 -10.65 10.10
N CYS A 417 16.05 -10.49 8.78
CA CYS A 417 16.49 -9.23 8.15
C CYS A 417 15.34 -8.36 7.59
N THR A 418 14.08 -8.70 7.87
CA THR A 418 12.91 -8.03 7.28
C THR A 418 12.34 -6.88 8.11
N GLY A 419 12.53 -6.92 9.44
CA GLY A 419 11.82 -6.07 10.40
C GLY A 419 10.39 -6.51 10.74
N LEU A 420 9.89 -7.62 10.17
CA LEU A 420 8.52 -8.08 10.33
C LEU A 420 8.28 -8.88 11.62
N ALA A 421 7.07 -8.76 12.17
CA ALA A 421 6.61 -9.52 13.34
C ALA A 421 6.28 -10.98 12.97
N ALA A 422 6.37 -11.88 13.96
CA ALA A 422 6.14 -13.32 13.82
C ALA A 422 4.66 -13.75 13.76
N GLY A 423 3.74 -12.78 13.81
CA GLY A 423 2.30 -12.94 13.94
C GLY A 423 1.65 -11.56 13.90
N PRO A 424 0.32 -11.48 13.73
CA PRO A 424 -0.38 -10.21 13.76
C PRO A 424 -0.22 -9.54 15.13
N PRO A 425 -0.31 -8.19 15.22
CA PRO A 425 -0.38 -7.48 16.48
C PRO A 425 -1.45 -8.10 17.38
N ARG A 426 -1.06 -8.47 18.59
CA ARG A 426 -1.99 -9.09 19.55
C ARG A 426 -3.01 -8.06 20.02
N HIS A 427 -4.12 -7.98 19.28
CA HIS A 427 -5.37 -7.45 19.83
C HIS A 427 -5.77 -8.36 21.00
N GLU A 428 -5.69 -7.84 22.22
CA GLU A 428 -6.21 -8.49 23.42
C GLU A 428 -7.75 -8.56 23.31
N HIS A 429 -8.25 -9.64 22.72
CA HIS A 429 -9.67 -9.93 22.62
C HIS A 429 -10.14 -10.70 23.88
N PRO A 430 -11.09 -10.15 24.65
CA PRO A 430 -11.97 -10.97 25.48
C PRO A 430 -12.71 -11.99 24.59
N GLN A 431 -12.98 -13.17 25.12
CA GLN A 431 -13.42 -14.31 24.31
C GLN A 431 -14.90 -14.25 23.86
N HIS A 432 -15.18 -15.06 22.83
CA HIS A 432 -16.46 -15.49 22.27
C HIS A 432 -17.19 -14.58 21.24
N GLY A 433 -17.05 -14.99 19.97
CA GLY A 433 -18.14 -15.35 19.07
C GLY A 433 -19.13 -14.28 18.58
N SER A 434 -19.29 -14.18 17.25
CA SER A 434 -20.57 -14.53 16.59
C SER A 434 -20.43 -14.59 15.06
N THR A 435 -21.49 -15.09 14.43
CA THR A 435 -21.92 -14.89 13.03
C THR A 435 -21.86 -13.42 12.55
N VAL A 436 -22.10 -13.21 11.26
CA VAL A 436 -22.40 -11.89 10.67
C VAL A 436 -23.71 -11.34 11.23
N HIS A 437 -23.66 -10.78 12.43
CA HIS A 437 -24.73 -9.98 12.98
C HIS A 437 -24.80 -8.64 12.26
N ALA A 438 -26.02 -8.19 11.95
CA ALA A 438 -26.29 -6.79 11.67
C ALA A 438 -25.69 -5.95 12.79
N ARG A 439 -24.97 -4.87 12.42
CA ARG A 439 -24.23 -4.01 13.37
C ARG A 439 -25.15 -3.67 14.55
N PRO A 440 -24.79 -4.02 15.81
CA PRO A 440 -25.75 -4.00 16.92
C PRO A 440 -26.36 -2.61 17.08
N PRO A 441 -27.63 -2.46 17.50
CA PRO A 441 -28.34 -1.18 17.46
C PRO A 441 -27.57 -0.08 18.19
N TYR A 442 -27.66 1.17 17.71
CA TYR A 442 -27.06 2.30 18.42
C TYR A 442 -27.59 2.35 19.86
N VAL A 443 -26.68 2.42 20.82
CA VAL A 443 -27.00 2.54 22.24
C VAL A 443 -26.12 3.64 22.82
N ALA A 444 -26.76 4.55 23.54
CA ALA A 444 -26.10 5.55 24.35
C ALA A 444 -26.73 5.62 25.74
N SER A 445 -25.93 6.00 26.73
CA SER A 445 -26.38 6.28 28.09
C SER A 445 -25.79 7.60 28.56
N VAL A 446 -26.61 8.39 29.26
CA VAL A 446 -26.25 9.67 29.86
C VAL A 446 -26.35 9.53 31.37
N ARG A 447 -25.31 9.85 32.12
CA ARG A 447 -25.28 9.77 33.60
C ARG A 447 -24.61 11.00 34.22
N PRO A 448 -24.95 11.39 35.47
CA PRO A 448 -24.18 12.36 36.25
C PRO A 448 -22.73 11.89 36.49
N ILE A 449 -21.83 12.82 36.85
CA ILE A 449 -20.43 12.49 37.19
C ILE A 449 -20.34 11.85 38.59
N GLY A 450 -20.47 10.53 38.64
CA GLY A 450 -20.34 9.74 39.88
C GLY A 450 -18.91 9.71 40.46
N PRO A 451 -18.72 9.27 41.71
CA PRO A 451 -17.45 9.40 42.44
C PRO A 451 -16.24 8.76 41.74
N ALA A 452 -16.38 7.54 41.21
CA ALA A 452 -15.31 6.86 40.48
C ALA A 452 -14.87 7.60 39.20
N LEU A 453 -15.81 8.28 38.53
CA LEU A 453 -15.50 9.11 37.36
C LEU A 453 -14.87 10.45 37.77
N ARG A 454 -15.33 11.07 38.87
CA ARG A 454 -14.72 12.27 39.45
C ARG A 454 -13.23 12.06 39.76
N HIS A 455 -12.84 10.88 40.27
CA HIS A 455 -11.44 10.55 40.50
C HIS A 455 -10.64 10.32 39.20
N ARG A 456 -11.28 9.82 38.13
CA ARG A 456 -10.68 9.74 36.78
C ARG A 456 -10.48 11.14 36.18
N MET A 457 -11.48 12.02 36.29
CA MET A 457 -11.54 13.38 35.73
C MET A 457 -10.59 14.41 36.37
N ARG A 458 -9.62 13.98 37.17
CA ARG A 458 -8.73 14.86 37.95
C ARG A 458 -7.70 15.65 37.12
N PHE A 459 -7.63 15.41 35.81
CA PHE A 459 -6.75 16.15 34.91
C PHE A 459 -7.56 17.04 33.96
N SER A 460 -8.73 16.60 33.51
CA SER A 460 -9.66 17.38 32.69
C SER A 460 -10.56 18.32 33.50
N HIS A 461 -10.66 18.16 34.83
CA HIS A 461 -11.44 19.03 35.73
C HIS A 461 -10.64 19.38 37.00
N HIS A 462 -10.71 20.65 37.42
CA HIS A 462 -10.08 21.17 38.63
C HIS A 462 -10.90 22.33 39.25
N ALA A 463 -10.50 22.80 40.42
CA ALA A 463 -11.08 24.01 41.02
C ALA A 463 -10.79 25.23 40.12
N GLY A 464 -11.81 26.06 39.85
CA GLY A 464 -11.73 27.19 38.92
C GLY A 464 -12.19 26.91 37.49
N CYS A 465 -12.56 25.66 37.15
CA CYS A 465 -13.24 25.38 35.87
C CYS A 465 -14.61 26.06 35.80
N PRO A 466 -15.02 26.58 34.61
CA PRO A 466 -16.23 27.40 34.48
C PRO A 466 -17.54 26.60 34.60
N VAL A 467 -17.46 25.26 34.59
CA VAL A 467 -18.62 24.36 34.76
C VAL A 467 -18.36 23.39 35.92
N PRO A 468 -19.27 23.27 36.90
CA PRO A 468 -19.14 22.33 38.00
C PRO A 468 -19.47 20.89 37.55
N LEU A 469 -18.89 19.90 38.25
CA LEU A 469 -19.14 18.47 37.96
C LEU A 469 -20.61 18.02 38.15
N SER A 470 -21.46 18.83 38.77
CA SER A 470 -22.92 18.64 38.84
C SER A 470 -23.60 18.83 37.49
N ASP A 471 -23.00 19.61 36.59
CA ASP A 471 -23.63 20.12 35.37
C ASP A 471 -23.04 19.45 34.12
N LEU A 472 -21.96 18.70 34.29
CA LEU A 472 -21.43 17.77 33.28
C LEU A 472 -22.15 16.41 33.31
N ARG A 473 -22.21 15.73 32.18
CA ARG A 473 -22.73 14.37 32.06
C ARG A 473 -21.71 13.46 31.39
N HIS A 474 -21.61 12.24 31.90
CA HIS A 474 -20.90 11.14 31.28
C HIS A 474 -21.79 10.49 30.23
N LEU A 475 -21.30 10.47 29.00
CA LEU A 475 -21.90 9.80 27.86
C LEU A 475 -21.10 8.53 27.56
N ARG A 476 -21.76 7.38 27.61
CA ARG A 476 -21.21 6.12 27.11
C ARG A 476 -22.03 5.69 25.90
N MET A 477 -21.44 5.62 24.71
CA MET A 477 -22.17 5.46 23.45
C MET A 477 -21.45 4.57 22.44
N ARG A 478 -22.22 3.88 21.59
CA ARG A 478 -21.66 3.10 20.49
C ARG A 478 -21.11 4.00 19.38
N TYR A 479 -19.95 3.68 18.82
CA TYR A 479 -19.42 4.30 17.60
C TYR A 479 -18.96 3.21 16.62
N VAL A 480 -18.89 3.55 15.34
CA VAL A 480 -18.32 2.67 14.31
C VAL A 480 -16.82 2.91 14.30
N GLY A 481 -16.02 1.86 14.43
CA GLY A 481 -14.57 1.97 14.37
C GLY A 481 -14.06 2.09 12.93
N PHE A 482 -12.78 2.43 12.77
CA PHE A 482 -12.07 2.26 11.49
C PHE A 482 -11.93 0.79 11.05
N ASP A 483 -12.33 -0.16 11.89
CA ASP A 483 -12.49 -1.58 11.58
C ASP A 483 -13.93 -1.98 11.19
N GLY A 484 -14.83 -1.01 11.00
CA GLY A 484 -16.25 -1.22 10.68
C GLY A 484 -17.11 -1.77 11.82
N ARG A 485 -16.50 -2.12 12.97
CA ARG A 485 -17.16 -2.76 14.12
C ARG A 485 -17.75 -1.74 15.08
N ALA A 486 -18.64 -2.21 15.95
CA ALA A 486 -19.28 -1.41 16.98
C ALA A 486 -18.43 -1.37 18.26
N HIS A 487 -17.88 -0.20 18.59
CA HIS A 487 -17.10 0.05 19.81
C HIS A 487 -17.92 0.87 20.81
N LEU A 488 -17.58 0.79 22.10
CA LEU A 488 -18.17 1.64 23.14
C LEU A 488 -17.19 2.76 23.53
N GLY A 489 -17.59 4.01 23.33
CA GLY A 489 -16.82 5.21 23.68
C GLY A 489 -17.26 5.84 24.98
N GLU A 490 -16.37 6.64 25.58
CA GLU A 490 -16.65 7.46 26.76
C GLU A 490 -16.31 8.93 26.49
N MET A 491 -17.29 9.81 26.73
CA MET A 491 -17.23 11.25 26.47
C MET A 491 -17.89 12.00 27.64
N VAL A 492 -17.49 13.25 27.90
CA VAL A 492 -18.17 14.16 28.84
C VAL A 492 -18.53 15.46 28.13
N VAL A 493 -19.72 15.99 28.39
CA VAL A 493 -20.26 17.26 27.86
C VAL A 493 -21.17 17.93 28.90
N HIS A 494 -21.57 19.18 28.66
CA HIS A 494 -22.59 19.86 29.48
C HIS A 494 -23.94 19.12 29.44
N ALA A 495 -24.71 19.14 30.53
CA ALA A 495 -25.97 18.42 30.66
C ALA A 495 -26.99 18.78 29.57
N VAL A 496 -27.04 20.06 29.18
CA VAL A 496 -27.92 20.56 28.11
C VAL A 496 -27.55 20.01 26.73
N HIS A 497 -26.29 19.61 26.52
CA HIS A 497 -25.77 19.07 25.26
C HIS A 497 -25.75 17.54 25.24
N ALA A 498 -25.93 16.87 26.39
CA ALA A 498 -25.80 15.42 26.51
C ALA A 498 -26.73 14.62 25.56
N ALA A 499 -28.03 14.92 25.54
CA ALA A 499 -28.97 14.26 24.65
C ALA A 499 -28.87 14.71 23.17
N PRO A 500 -28.60 16.00 22.85
CA PRO A 500 -28.20 16.41 21.51
C PRO A 500 -26.99 15.63 20.95
N VAL A 501 -25.89 15.54 21.70
CA VAL A 501 -24.65 14.91 21.24
C VAL A 501 -24.80 13.41 21.03
N THR A 502 -25.59 12.70 21.86
CA THR A 502 -25.90 11.28 21.56
C THR A 502 -26.75 11.11 20.30
N ARG A 503 -27.64 12.05 19.95
CA ARG A 503 -28.34 12.01 18.65
C ARG A 503 -27.40 12.27 17.46
N VAL A 504 -26.38 13.11 17.62
CA VAL A 504 -25.33 13.29 16.60
C VAL A 504 -24.60 11.97 16.35
N PHE A 505 -24.02 11.37 17.39
CA PHE A 505 -23.25 10.13 17.24
C PHE A 505 -24.12 8.93 16.83
N GLY A 506 -25.42 8.90 17.14
CA GLY A 506 -26.37 7.96 16.54
C GLY A 506 -26.42 8.07 15.02
N ARG A 507 -26.61 9.27 14.47
CA ARG A 507 -26.60 9.50 13.01
C ARG A 507 -25.27 9.16 12.35
N LEU A 508 -24.14 9.38 13.02
CA LEU A 508 -22.83 8.92 12.55
C LEU A 508 -22.73 7.39 12.55
N TYR A 509 -23.26 6.73 13.58
CA TYR A 509 -23.25 5.28 13.73
C TYR A 509 -24.08 4.57 12.66
N ASP A 510 -25.30 5.07 12.42
CA ASP A 510 -26.20 4.56 11.39
C ASP A 510 -25.57 4.71 10.00
N ALA A 511 -25.00 5.90 9.72
CA ALA A 511 -24.31 6.20 8.47
C ALA A 511 -22.94 5.52 8.31
N GLY A 512 -22.48 4.73 9.29
CA GLY A 512 -21.20 4.02 9.21
C GLY A 512 -19.95 4.90 9.29
N PHE A 513 -20.05 6.15 9.77
CA PHE A 513 -18.92 7.07 9.82
C PHE A 513 -17.88 6.59 10.85
N PRO A 514 -16.64 6.27 10.44
CA PRO A 514 -15.68 5.64 11.33
C PRO A 514 -15.00 6.67 12.24
N ILE A 515 -14.89 6.33 13.52
CA ILE A 515 -14.23 7.07 14.58
C ILE A 515 -13.07 6.22 15.09
N ARG A 516 -11.88 6.82 15.22
CA ARG A 516 -10.66 6.07 15.57
C ARG A 516 -10.71 5.52 16.99
N ARG A 517 -11.07 6.38 17.94
CA ARG A 517 -11.31 6.08 19.35
C ARG A 517 -12.09 7.24 19.97
N MET A 518 -12.78 6.96 21.08
CA MET A 518 -13.48 7.96 21.88
C MET A 518 -13.20 7.69 23.36
N ARG A 519 -12.29 8.49 23.95
CA ARG A 519 -11.85 8.41 25.35
C ARG A 519 -11.84 9.80 25.98
N LEU A 520 -12.01 9.85 27.30
CA LEU A 520 -11.83 11.06 28.10
C LEU A 520 -10.37 11.53 28.05
N VAL A 521 -10.15 12.85 28.03
CA VAL A 521 -8.80 13.44 27.92
C VAL A 521 -7.90 13.11 29.12
N ASP A 522 -8.48 12.71 30.26
CA ASP A 522 -7.73 12.16 31.40
C ASP A 522 -6.93 10.89 31.07
N ALA A 523 -7.31 10.13 30.04
CA ALA A 523 -6.50 9.01 29.54
C ALA A 523 -5.13 9.48 28.99
N TYR A 524 -5.03 10.78 28.69
CA TYR A 524 -3.84 11.49 28.23
C TYR A 524 -3.29 12.45 29.31
N ARG A 525 -3.84 12.41 30.53
CA ARG A 525 -3.58 13.33 31.66
C ARG A 525 -3.99 14.79 31.38
N GLY A 526 -5.07 15.02 30.65
CA GLY A 526 -5.56 16.38 30.32
C GLY A 526 -4.79 17.05 29.17
N ASP A 527 -3.69 16.44 28.73
CA ASP A 527 -2.85 16.88 27.62
C ASP A 527 -3.60 16.73 26.29
N ASP A 528 -3.95 17.87 25.71
CA ASP A 528 -4.78 18.00 24.52
C ASP A 528 -4.00 17.54 23.26
N ASP A 529 -2.73 17.91 23.17
CA ASP A 529 -1.84 17.55 22.06
C ASP A 529 -1.61 16.02 22.00
N ARG A 530 -1.52 15.35 23.17
CA ARG A 530 -1.51 13.88 23.22
C ARG A 530 -2.85 13.26 22.85
N SER A 531 -3.97 13.89 23.19
CA SER A 531 -5.31 13.45 22.75
C SER A 531 -5.42 13.53 21.22
N MET A 532 -5.04 14.68 20.64
CA MET A 532 -5.03 14.91 19.20
C MET A 532 -4.04 14.01 18.46
N ALA A 533 -2.78 13.91 18.91
CA ALA A 533 -1.76 13.05 18.29
C ALA A 533 -2.10 11.55 18.39
N ALA A 534 -2.87 11.15 19.40
CA ALA A 534 -3.44 9.81 19.51
C ALA A 534 -4.73 9.63 18.69
N ASP A 535 -5.17 10.64 17.93
CA ASP A 535 -6.38 10.61 17.09
C ASP A 535 -7.65 10.27 17.90
N ASN A 536 -7.83 10.96 19.03
CA ASN A 536 -8.95 10.75 19.94
C ASN A 536 -10.12 11.71 19.65
N THR A 537 -11.31 11.16 19.46
CA THR A 537 -12.55 11.96 19.45
C THR A 537 -12.91 12.32 20.89
N SER A 538 -12.75 13.59 21.26
CA SER A 538 -12.89 14.11 22.63
C SER A 538 -13.82 15.31 22.72
N ALA A 539 -14.23 15.67 23.94
CA ALA A 539 -15.15 16.78 24.21
C ALA A 539 -14.68 17.60 25.42
N TYR A 540 -15.18 17.33 26.63
CA TYR A 540 -14.77 18.09 27.81
C TYR A 540 -13.26 18.03 28.09
N ASN A 541 -12.63 19.21 28.15
CA ASN A 541 -11.30 19.43 28.72
C ASN A 541 -11.24 20.85 29.29
N CYS A 542 -11.03 21.00 30.61
CA CYS A 542 -10.94 22.30 31.26
C CYS A 542 -9.61 22.99 30.96
N ARG A 543 -9.54 23.66 29.82
CA ARG A 543 -8.39 24.46 29.38
C ARG A 543 -8.81 25.80 28.80
N ARG A 544 -7.89 26.75 28.80
CA ARG A 544 -7.98 27.95 27.98
C ARG A 544 -7.71 27.63 26.49
N VAL A 545 -8.02 28.55 25.60
CA VAL A 545 -7.56 28.50 24.21
C VAL A 545 -6.08 28.88 24.20
N ALA A 546 -5.24 28.11 23.50
CA ALA A 546 -3.79 28.28 23.51
C ALA A 546 -3.38 29.72 23.15
N GLY A 547 -2.45 30.29 23.93
CA GLY A 547 -2.01 31.68 23.78
C GLY A 547 -3.00 32.76 24.25
N THR A 548 -4.09 32.41 24.93
CA THR A 548 -5.10 33.38 25.41
C THR A 548 -5.58 33.10 26.84
N ASP A 549 -6.15 34.12 27.48
CA ASP A 549 -6.91 33.96 28.74
C ASP A 549 -8.36 33.48 28.55
N THR A 550 -8.82 33.30 27.30
CA THR A 550 -10.20 32.87 27.00
C THR A 550 -10.39 31.38 27.28
N TRP A 551 -11.47 31.00 27.98
CA TRP A 551 -11.85 29.60 28.16
C TRP A 551 -12.17 28.93 26.80
N SER A 552 -11.75 27.68 26.63
CA SER A 552 -12.12 26.88 25.47
C SER A 552 -13.58 26.42 25.57
N GLU A 553 -14.28 26.23 24.45
CA GLU A 553 -15.63 25.61 24.43
C GLU A 553 -15.61 24.20 25.05
N HIS A 554 -14.45 23.55 25.02
CA HIS A 554 -14.18 22.28 25.70
C HIS A 554 -14.24 22.40 27.22
N ALA A 555 -13.90 23.55 27.80
CA ALA A 555 -13.99 23.82 29.24
C ALA A 555 -15.43 24.08 29.70
N TYR A 556 -16.32 24.44 28.79
CA TYR A 556 -17.77 24.49 29.00
C TYR A 556 -18.47 23.14 28.73
N GLY A 557 -17.76 22.17 28.15
CA GLY A 557 -18.37 20.92 27.66
C GLY A 557 -19.35 21.16 26.50
N ALA A 558 -19.11 22.22 25.73
CA ALA A 558 -19.92 22.70 24.62
C ALA A 558 -19.26 22.50 23.25
N ALA A 559 -18.22 21.66 23.20
CA ALA A 559 -17.51 21.28 21.97
C ALA A 559 -17.15 19.79 21.91
N VAL A 560 -16.86 19.32 20.70
CA VAL A 560 -16.40 17.98 20.33
C VAL A 560 -15.41 18.07 19.17
N ASP A 561 -14.24 17.46 19.31
CA ASP A 561 -13.29 17.25 18.21
C ASP A 561 -13.41 15.81 17.69
N VAL A 562 -13.40 15.62 16.36
CA VAL A 562 -13.67 14.32 15.72
C VAL A 562 -12.52 13.89 14.80
N ASN A 563 -11.90 12.75 15.11
CA ASN A 563 -10.70 12.20 14.44
C ASN A 563 -9.64 13.28 14.11
N PRO A 564 -8.97 13.87 15.11
CA PRO A 564 -7.97 14.93 14.94
C PRO A 564 -6.93 14.69 13.84
N VAL A 565 -6.49 13.46 13.62
CA VAL A 565 -5.46 13.18 12.60
C VAL A 565 -6.07 13.18 11.19
N GLU A 566 -7.32 12.74 11.00
CA GLU A 566 -8.03 12.87 9.72
C GLU A 566 -8.57 14.29 9.45
N ASN A 567 -8.70 15.10 10.49
CA ASN A 567 -9.34 16.41 10.46
C ASN A 567 -8.51 17.48 11.21
N PRO A 568 -7.26 17.74 10.80
CA PRO A 568 -6.37 18.63 11.55
C PRO A 568 -6.84 20.09 11.57
N TRP A 569 -6.36 20.83 12.57
CA TRP A 569 -6.44 22.28 12.64
C TRP A 569 -5.33 22.92 11.81
N LEU A 570 -5.70 23.90 10.98
CA LEU A 570 -4.81 24.68 10.12
C LEU A 570 -4.76 26.13 10.61
N HIS A 571 -3.65 26.53 11.24
CA HIS A 571 -3.48 27.87 11.86
C HIS A 571 -2.12 28.52 11.56
N GLY A 572 -1.41 28.01 10.54
CA GLY A 572 -0.04 28.38 10.18
C GLY A 572 0.89 27.18 10.33
N THR A 573 0.68 26.37 11.37
CA THR A 573 1.06 24.95 11.40
C THR A 573 -0.15 24.06 11.06
N VAL A 574 0.09 22.75 11.06
CA VAL A 574 -0.94 21.71 10.93
C VAL A 574 -0.84 20.81 12.14
N ASP A 575 -1.87 20.83 12.97
CA ASP A 575 -1.88 20.12 14.25
C ASP A 575 -3.11 19.20 14.35
N PRO A 576 -2.95 17.94 14.80
CA PRO A 576 -1.68 17.28 15.15
C PRO A 576 -0.78 17.07 13.91
N PRO A 577 0.57 17.10 14.03
CA PRO A 577 1.48 17.03 12.88
C PRO A 577 1.31 15.80 11.96
N ALA A 578 0.78 14.69 12.49
CA ALA A 578 0.43 13.50 11.69
C ALA A 578 -0.69 13.77 10.65
N GLY A 579 -1.52 14.80 10.88
CA GLY A 579 -2.60 15.21 10.01
C GLY A 579 -2.18 16.01 8.76
N ARG A 580 -0.88 16.36 8.62
CA ARG A 580 -0.33 17.02 7.41
C ARG A 580 -0.75 16.36 6.09
N ARG A 581 -0.90 15.02 6.10
CA ARG A 581 -1.38 14.22 4.95
C ARG A 581 -2.84 14.49 4.53
N HIS A 582 -3.62 15.21 5.34
CA HIS A 582 -5.04 15.52 5.13
C HIS A 582 -5.36 17.03 5.09
N ALA A 583 -4.35 17.89 5.22
CA ALA A 583 -4.50 19.34 5.21
C ALA A 583 -4.97 19.88 3.84
N GLY A 584 -4.42 19.34 2.75
CA GLY A 584 -4.72 19.73 1.37
C GLY A 584 -5.90 18.97 0.72
N LEU A 585 -6.85 18.45 1.50
CA LEU A 585 -8.04 17.78 0.95
C LEU A 585 -9.12 18.82 0.62
N ASP A 586 -9.69 18.75 -0.60
CA ASP A 586 -10.92 19.50 -0.91
C ASP A 586 -12.09 18.93 -0.09
N ARG A 587 -12.56 19.73 0.86
CA ARG A 587 -13.71 19.42 1.73
C ARG A 587 -14.98 20.19 1.32
N SER A 588 -14.93 20.99 0.25
CA SER A 588 -16.03 21.87 -0.19
C SER A 588 -17.06 21.15 -1.07
N GLY A 589 -16.59 20.22 -1.91
CA GLY A 589 -17.42 19.47 -2.85
C GLY A 589 -18.18 18.27 -2.24
N SER A 590 -18.77 17.48 -3.13
CA SER A 590 -19.40 16.18 -2.82
C SER A 590 -18.54 14.99 -3.27
N GLY A 591 -17.22 15.19 -3.42
CA GLY A 591 -16.28 14.14 -3.80
C GLY A 591 -16.03 13.12 -2.67
N PRO A 592 -15.51 11.92 -3.00
CA PRO A 592 -15.22 10.89 -2.01
C PRO A 592 -13.99 11.28 -1.17
N LEU A 593 -14.24 11.66 0.09
CA LEU A 593 -13.19 11.87 1.09
C LEU A 593 -12.69 10.55 1.69
N PRO A 594 -11.48 10.52 2.29
CA PRO A 594 -11.00 9.37 3.05
C PRO A 594 -11.93 8.99 4.22
N ALA A 595 -11.82 7.74 4.66
CA ALA A 595 -12.56 7.24 5.82
C ALA A 595 -12.28 8.09 7.06
N GLY A 596 -13.34 8.54 7.76
CA GLY A 596 -13.22 9.36 8.98
C GLY A 596 -12.88 10.83 8.75
N THR A 597 -12.72 11.26 7.49
CA THR A 597 -12.53 12.66 7.11
C THR A 597 -13.88 13.40 6.96
N ILE A 598 -13.94 14.63 7.46
CA ILE A 598 -15.12 15.50 7.43
C ILE A 598 -15.08 16.42 6.21
N GLY A 599 -16.14 16.39 5.41
CA GLY A 599 -16.43 17.36 4.36
C GLY A 599 -17.60 18.28 4.74
N ALA A 600 -17.62 19.50 4.21
CA ALA A 600 -18.60 20.55 4.51
C ALA A 600 -20.06 20.12 4.29
N ARG A 601 -20.30 19.24 3.30
CA ARG A 601 -21.61 18.68 2.97
C ARG A 601 -21.84 17.27 3.55
N GLY A 602 -20.87 16.75 4.31
CA GLY A 602 -20.83 15.37 4.82
C GLY A 602 -21.75 15.11 6.01
N VAL A 603 -21.91 13.82 6.38
CA VAL A 603 -22.86 13.41 7.44
C VAL A 603 -22.56 14.05 8.79
N VAL A 604 -21.28 14.24 9.15
CA VAL A 604 -20.88 14.81 10.45
C VAL A 604 -21.34 16.26 10.59
N VAL A 605 -21.06 17.11 9.60
CA VAL A 605 -21.49 18.51 9.59
C VAL A 605 -23.01 18.61 9.61
N ARG A 606 -23.73 17.80 8.81
CA ARG A 606 -25.21 17.76 8.82
C ARG A 606 -25.78 17.27 10.15
N ALA A 607 -25.08 16.39 10.88
CA ALA A 607 -25.53 15.90 12.18
C ALA A 607 -25.36 16.96 13.28
N PHE A 608 -24.20 17.62 13.36
CA PHE A 608 -23.95 18.72 14.31
C PHE A 608 -24.79 19.97 14.01
N ALA A 609 -24.92 20.37 12.74
CA ALA A 609 -25.84 21.44 12.33
C ALA A 609 -27.30 21.10 12.70
N GLY A 610 -27.68 19.82 12.66
CA GLY A 610 -28.97 19.30 13.13
C GLY A 610 -29.20 19.39 14.65
N ILE A 611 -28.21 19.83 15.43
CA ILE A 611 -28.37 20.24 16.85
C ILE A 611 -27.99 21.72 17.08
N GLY A 612 -27.85 22.51 16.00
CA GLY A 612 -27.50 23.93 16.04
C GLY A 612 -26.02 24.22 16.30
N TRP A 613 -25.12 23.23 16.17
CA TRP A 613 -23.68 23.41 16.37
C TRP A 613 -22.96 23.81 15.07
N GLY A 614 -21.94 24.66 15.21
CA GLY A 614 -21.05 25.07 14.13
C GLY A 614 -19.91 24.08 13.87
N TRP A 615 -19.18 24.27 12.77
CA TRP A 615 -18.01 23.49 12.39
C TRP A 615 -16.81 24.41 12.15
N GLY A 616 -15.68 24.14 12.78
CA GLY A 616 -14.45 24.95 12.67
C GLY A 616 -13.82 24.93 11.28
N GLY A 617 -14.12 23.91 10.47
CA GLY A 617 -13.74 23.85 9.06
C GLY A 617 -14.39 24.90 8.15
N ALA A 618 -15.35 25.67 8.67
CA ALA A 618 -15.99 26.79 7.98
C ALA A 618 -15.46 28.18 8.42
N TRP A 619 -14.51 28.24 9.36
CA TRP A 619 -13.89 29.49 9.79
C TRP A 619 -12.94 30.06 8.71
N SER A 620 -12.87 31.38 8.59
CA SER A 620 -12.14 32.08 7.53
C SER A 620 -10.65 32.29 7.81
N THR A 621 -10.23 32.37 9.08
CA THR A 621 -8.86 32.74 9.48
C THR A 621 -7.98 31.55 9.90
N SER A 622 -8.59 30.46 10.37
CA SER A 622 -7.92 29.17 10.61
C SER A 622 -8.96 28.07 10.44
N GLN A 623 -8.68 27.00 9.71
CA GLN A 623 -9.65 25.93 9.45
C GLN A 623 -9.46 24.81 10.47
N ASP A 624 -10.38 24.70 11.43
CA ASP A 624 -10.34 23.66 12.46
C ASP A 624 -11.26 22.49 12.08
N TYR A 625 -10.77 21.59 11.23
CA TYR A 625 -11.62 20.58 10.58
C TYR A 625 -12.18 19.52 11.54
N GLN A 626 -11.56 19.29 12.69
CA GLN A 626 -12.01 18.37 13.74
C GLN A 626 -13.16 18.95 14.56
N HIS A 627 -13.18 20.27 14.71
CA HIS A 627 -13.88 20.95 15.80
C HIS A 627 -15.35 21.25 15.50
N PHE A 628 -16.22 20.91 16.44
CA PHE A 628 -17.61 21.34 16.47
C PHE A 628 -17.94 21.94 17.83
N SER A 629 -18.67 23.05 17.83
CA SER A 629 -19.06 23.76 19.06
C SER A 629 -20.48 24.32 18.99
N ALA A 630 -21.10 24.45 20.17
CA ALA A 630 -22.31 25.22 20.32
C ALA A 630 -22.06 26.70 19.98
N PRO A 631 -23.09 27.44 19.50
CA PRO A 631 -22.96 28.89 19.35
C PRO A 631 -22.69 29.54 20.71
N ARG A 632 -21.68 30.41 20.76
CA ARG A 632 -21.44 31.29 21.92
C ARG A 632 -22.70 32.10 22.23
N ARG A 633 -23.00 32.23 23.52
CA ARG A 633 -24.11 33.01 24.08
C ARG A 633 -23.58 34.12 24.96
#